data_AF-A0A319EDJ0-F1
#
_entry.id   AF-A0A319EDJ0-F1
#
_cell.length_a   1.000
_cell.length_b   1.000
_cell.length_c   1.000
_cell.angle_alpha   90.00
_cell.angle_beta   90.00
_cell.angle_gamma   90.00
#
_symmetry.space_group_name_H-M   'P 1'
#
loop_
_entity.id
_entity.type
_entity.pdbx_description
1 polymer ?
#
loop_
_entity_poly.entity_id
_entity_poly.type
_entity_poly.pdbx_seq_one_letter_code
_entity_poly.pdbx_strand_id
1 'polypeptide(L)'
;MWVAASITQLVVLWLAGQGHALSSSILESGFNSPANVSARARVQRPPRCPAKCSSYDPTQWFVYPSTTRVAKCDQTMLLDFMVQNPLDDSNGHHTIYSCTTSGSNGLDNASGGTSCGISAATLEADYEFGLWNAEASTASLPAAKENATLTILQDMRTYLSSNCQKSTIFAYSEVEKVAAGIYVGGSLQHAQNVDSVLDDVAQILEAVQSSDGWVWQSCGITSNHTLGIAVNLHGDLATVQRHVHTWSDGKCVSGFATSNSTVSPRSLNAHGYSLSHGHARYHVHRRSTCSYIQVVSGDSCASLVEACGISADDFYDYNPSSDLCSTLAVGQYVCCSSGDLPDFAPSAYANGTCYTYNVVSGDSCSALAAKYSLTEDEIDTFNSDTWGWYGCDDLQAGQAICLSDGTPPYPVALANAVCGPQVPGTNFTDTTVGDWPTLNPCPVNACCDTWGQCGATPNYCNDTLGATGAPGTAPAGSNGCISNCGTTIVNTATAPSSFAVVGYFDATNVERPCLQMNAFSISPQKYTHVYFAFGNITSNFSISIAGAEQQFTYFRELQDMKRIISFGGWEFSTSPDTYMIFREGVTAANRDTLVQNVVDFLDEYNLDGVDFDWEYPGEPDIPGIPAGSDEDGSNYLEFLTALREALPSKYISITAPSSYWYLKAFPIAEIVEVVDYIGFMTYDLHGTWDLGDKYAQSGCPAGDCLFSHVNLTETMWALSMISKAPVATSSIMVGVASYGRSFEMSTAGCYSPSCTWTAGGAPGPCTQTTGYISNAEINQILAENSDAKWIFESASDSDVLVYNETQWVGYMTNTTKSTRSAYYETFNFAGTAEWAIDLEEF
;
A
#
# COMPACT_ATOMS: atom_id res chain seq x y z
N MET A 1 61.79 30.75 -8.35
CA MET A 1 62.96 30.95 -9.22
C MET A 1 63.43 29.56 -9.65
N TRP A 2 63.20 29.24 -10.93
CA TRP A 2 63.79 28.15 -11.75
C TRP A 2 63.59 26.68 -11.32
N VAL A 3 62.74 25.93 -12.04
CA VAL A 3 63.04 25.00 -13.18
C VAL A 3 63.43 23.61 -12.65
N ALA A 4 62.60 22.57 -12.72
CA ALA A 4 62.05 21.79 -13.85
C ALA A 4 62.82 20.48 -14.10
N ALA A 5 62.05 19.49 -14.55
CA ALA A 5 62.45 18.35 -15.40
C ALA A 5 63.34 17.26 -14.77
N SER A 6 63.26 15.98 -15.10
CA SER A 6 62.35 15.17 -15.91
C SER A 6 62.78 13.71 -15.72
N ILE A 7 61.80 12.79 -15.70
CA ILE A 7 61.72 11.53 -16.47
C ILE A 7 63.04 10.78 -16.73
N THR A 8 63.18 9.52 -16.28
CA THR A 8 63.28 8.33 -17.18
C THR A 8 63.26 6.96 -16.49
N GLN A 9 62.56 6.04 -17.16
CA GLN A 9 62.78 4.58 -17.32
C GLN A 9 62.45 3.61 -16.15
N LEU A 10 61.35 2.84 -16.20
CA LEU A 10 61.05 1.60 -16.98
C LEU A 10 62.00 0.42 -16.69
N VAL A 11 61.41 -0.68 -16.17
CA VAL A 11 61.56 -2.10 -16.58
C VAL A 11 61.76 -3.11 -15.41
N VAL A 12 60.73 -3.96 -15.24
CA VAL A 12 60.74 -5.41 -14.95
C VAL A 12 60.71 -5.93 -13.51
N LEU A 13 59.51 -6.45 -13.17
CA LEU A 13 59.19 -7.76 -12.56
C LEU A 13 60.04 -8.27 -11.39
N TRP A 14 59.40 -8.57 -10.24
CA TRP A 14 58.93 -9.93 -9.90
C TRP A 14 58.12 -9.95 -8.59
N LEU A 15 57.25 -10.95 -8.49
CA LEU A 15 56.24 -11.19 -7.45
C LEU A 15 56.83 -11.52 -6.07
N ALA A 16 56.17 -11.05 -5.01
CA ALA A 16 55.48 -11.88 -4.00
C ALA A 16 55.41 -11.19 -2.63
N GLY A 17 54.19 -10.90 -2.19
CA GLY A 17 53.67 -11.43 -0.92
C GLY A 17 54.15 -10.83 0.40
N GLN A 18 53.15 -10.28 1.11
CA GLN A 18 53.03 -10.13 2.56
C GLN A 18 53.55 -8.83 3.19
N GLY A 19 52.64 -8.14 3.90
CA GLY A 19 53.02 -7.14 4.89
C GLY A 19 51.96 -6.08 5.15
N HIS A 20 50.93 -6.47 5.89
CA HIS A 20 50.13 -5.68 6.82
C HIS A 20 50.45 -4.18 6.95
N ALA A 21 49.40 -3.39 6.72
CA ALA A 21 49.33 -1.98 7.05
C ALA A 21 49.33 -1.73 8.57
N LEU A 22 50.15 -0.77 8.98
CA LEU A 22 49.96 0.07 10.16
C LEU A 22 50.41 1.48 9.78
N SER A 23 49.46 2.42 9.64
CA SER A 23 49.55 3.75 10.27
C SER A 23 48.35 4.62 9.87
N SER A 24 47.61 5.07 10.89
CA SER A 24 47.27 6.48 11.20
C SER A 24 47.78 7.53 10.18
N SER A 25 47.11 8.61 9.83
CA SER A 25 46.10 9.40 10.54
C SER A 25 45.82 10.67 9.71
N ILE A 26 44.56 11.14 9.75
CA ILE A 26 44.16 12.54 10.00
C ILE A 26 44.26 13.57 8.84
N LEU A 27 43.09 14.19 8.63
CA LEU A 27 42.75 15.52 8.08
C LEU A 27 42.87 15.77 6.58
N GLU A 28 41.70 15.93 5.95
CA GLU A 28 41.37 17.14 5.20
C GLU A 28 39.84 17.30 5.14
N SER A 29 39.36 18.44 5.66
CA SER A 29 38.00 18.95 5.58
C SER A 29 37.74 19.56 4.20
N GLY A 30 36.56 19.31 3.64
CA GLY A 30 36.13 19.92 2.38
C GLY A 30 34.68 19.59 2.05
N PHE A 31 33.83 20.61 2.13
CA PHE A 31 32.45 20.64 1.65
C PHE A 31 32.34 20.35 0.13
N ASN A 32 31.15 19.87 -0.28
CA ASN A 32 30.55 19.76 -1.62
C ASN A 32 30.69 18.42 -2.37
N SER A 33 29.62 17.60 -2.34
CA SER A 33 28.74 17.34 -3.52
C SER A 33 27.58 16.40 -3.16
N PRO A 34 26.30 16.73 -3.47
CA PRO A 34 25.21 15.77 -3.46
C PRO A 34 25.15 15.09 -4.84
N ALA A 35 26.04 14.13 -5.06
CA ALA A 35 26.03 13.33 -6.29
C ALA A 35 26.36 11.88 -5.93
N ASN A 36 25.37 11.18 -5.39
CA ASN A 36 25.11 9.72 -5.53
C ASN A 36 24.27 9.25 -4.34
N VAL A 37 22.96 9.43 -4.43
CA VAL A 37 22.00 8.74 -3.58
C VAL A 37 21.46 7.56 -4.37
N SER A 38 22.12 6.41 -4.27
CA SER A 38 21.54 5.13 -4.68
C SER A 38 21.89 4.05 -3.65
N ALA A 39 21.19 4.08 -2.52
CA ALA A 39 21.06 2.92 -1.64
C ALA A 39 19.76 3.06 -0.85
N ARG A 40 18.75 2.27 -1.27
CA ARG A 40 17.42 2.17 -0.65
C ARG A 40 17.54 1.64 0.79
N ALA A 41 17.20 2.45 1.78
CA ALA A 41 16.76 1.97 3.10
C ALA A 41 15.22 1.92 3.09
N ARG A 42 14.66 0.79 3.54
CA ARG A 42 13.23 0.50 3.46
C ARG A 42 12.51 1.22 4.58
N VAL A 43 11.71 2.21 4.20
CA VAL A 43 10.50 2.57 4.92
C VAL A 43 9.68 1.29 5.14
N GLN A 44 9.02 1.11 6.30
CA GLN A 44 7.78 0.33 6.33
C GLN A 44 6.65 1.11 5.63
N ARG A 45 6.90 1.54 4.38
CA ARG A 45 5.86 1.66 3.37
C ARG A 45 5.35 0.23 3.13
N PRO A 46 4.07 0.02 2.80
CA PRO A 46 3.61 -1.29 2.34
C PRO A 46 4.62 -1.80 1.30
N PRO A 47 5.23 -2.97 1.52
CA PRO A 47 6.35 -3.39 0.70
C PRO A 47 5.89 -3.42 -0.75
N ARG A 48 6.63 -2.73 -1.63
CA ARG A 48 6.25 -2.59 -3.05
C ARG A 48 6.04 -3.95 -3.71
N CYS A 49 6.81 -4.93 -3.25
CA CYS A 49 6.71 -6.33 -3.59
C CYS A 49 6.30 -7.16 -2.39
N PRO A 50 5.51 -8.22 -2.58
CA PRO A 50 5.18 -9.12 -1.49
C PRO A 50 6.39 -9.94 -1.06
N ALA A 51 6.26 -10.61 0.09
CA ALA A 51 7.24 -11.59 0.52
C ALA A 51 7.36 -12.74 -0.51
N LYS A 52 8.46 -13.49 -0.40
CA LYS A 52 8.64 -14.69 -1.20
C LYS A 52 7.52 -15.69 -0.92
N CYS A 53 7.14 -16.47 -1.93
CA CYS A 53 6.13 -17.50 -1.79
C CYS A 53 6.49 -18.47 -0.65
N SER A 54 5.65 -18.51 0.40
CA SER A 54 5.86 -19.32 1.61
C SER A 54 4.89 -20.50 1.71
N SER A 55 3.89 -20.57 0.84
CA SER A 55 2.82 -21.56 0.83
C SER A 55 2.37 -21.86 -0.58
N TYR A 56 1.89 -23.08 -0.82
CA TYR A 56 1.17 -23.44 -2.05
C TYR A 56 -0.31 -23.03 -2.02
N ASP A 57 -0.82 -22.58 -0.86
CA ASP A 57 -2.15 -21.99 -0.71
C ASP A 57 -2.08 -20.48 -0.99
N PRO A 58 -2.66 -19.98 -2.10
CA PRO A 58 -2.60 -18.56 -2.46
C PRO A 58 -3.31 -17.66 -1.46
N THR A 59 -4.28 -18.17 -0.68
CA THR A 59 -4.98 -17.36 0.32
C THR A 59 -4.05 -16.85 1.44
N GLN A 60 -2.86 -17.45 1.57
CA GLN A 60 -1.82 -17.04 2.49
C GLN A 60 -0.81 -16.04 1.89
N TRP A 61 -1.01 -15.64 0.63
CA TRP A 61 -0.15 -14.68 -0.05
C TRP A 61 -0.61 -13.24 0.20
N PHE A 62 0.24 -12.28 -0.13
CA PHE A 62 -0.08 -10.86 -0.06
C PHE A 62 -1.19 -10.52 -1.06
N VAL A 63 -2.12 -9.63 -0.70
CA VAL A 63 -3.22 -9.25 -1.58
C VAL A 63 -3.01 -7.85 -2.16
N TYR A 64 -3.11 -7.76 -3.48
CA TYR A 64 -3.25 -6.50 -4.19
C TYR A 64 -4.70 -6.28 -4.63
N PRO A 65 -5.25 -5.05 -4.48
CA PRO A 65 -6.62 -4.74 -4.88
C PRO A 65 -6.77 -4.39 -6.37
N SER A 66 -5.66 -4.32 -7.13
CA SER A 66 -5.68 -3.98 -8.56
C SER A 66 -4.38 -4.31 -9.28
N THR A 67 -4.45 -4.48 -10.60
CA THR A 67 -3.29 -4.65 -11.49
C THR A 67 -2.33 -3.45 -11.44
N THR A 68 -2.86 -2.24 -11.24
CA THR A 68 -2.05 -1.03 -11.05
C THR A 68 -1.19 -1.10 -9.78
N ARG A 69 -1.62 -1.85 -8.76
CA ARG A 69 -0.82 -2.12 -7.56
C ARG A 69 0.21 -3.23 -7.80
N VAL A 70 -0.16 -4.29 -8.52
CA VAL A 70 0.75 -5.37 -8.93
C VAL A 70 1.95 -4.81 -9.72
N ALA A 71 1.70 -3.92 -10.68
CA ALA A 71 2.73 -3.26 -11.50
C ALA A 71 3.70 -2.35 -10.72
N LYS A 72 3.56 -2.23 -9.40
CA LYS A 72 4.49 -1.45 -8.55
C LYS A 72 5.62 -2.31 -7.98
N CYS A 73 5.50 -3.63 -8.08
CA CYS A 73 6.56 -4.55 -7.69
C CYS A 73 7.56 -4.72 -8.84
N ASP A 74 8.85 -4.50 -8.56
CA ASP A 74 9.96 -4.68 -9.50
C ASP A 74 10.53 -6.12 -9.50
N GLN A 75 9.77 -7.09 -8.96
CA GLN A 75 10.13 -8.50 -8.92
C GLN A 75 9.07 -9.35 -9.61
N THR A 76 9.49 -10.49 -10.14
CA THR A 76 8.59 -11.51 -10.68
C THR A 76 7.68 -12.05 -9.58
N MET A 77 6.40 -12.22 -9.90
CA MET A 77 5.40 -12.73 -8.98
C MET A 77 4.58 -13.86 -9.59
N LEU A 78 4.18 -14.82 -8.75
CA LEU A 78 3.03 -15.68 -9.00
C LEU A 78 1.77 -14.97 -8.50
N LEU A 79 0.68 -15.11 -9.24
CA LEU A 79 -0.60 -14.47 -8.98
C LEU A 79 -1.74 -15.50 -9.04
N ASP A 80 -2.71 -15.40 -8.13
CA ASP A 80 -3.98 -16.14 -8.15
C ASP A 80 -5.13 -15.16 -7.91
N PHE A 81 -6.19 -15.27 -8.72
CA PHE A 81 -7.36 -14.40 -8.67
C PHE A 81 -8.53 -15.05 -9.41
N MET A 82 -9.73 -14.46 -9.27
CA MET A 82 -10.94 -14.93 -9.94
C MET A 82 -10.83 -14.72 -11.46
N VAL A 83 -10.89 -15.80 -12.24
CA VAL A 83 -10.77 -15.72 -13.70
C VAL A 83 -12.01 -15.10 -14.35
N GLN A 84 -13.16 -15.24 -13.68
CA GLN A 84 -14.47 -14.78 -14.17
C GLN A 84 -14.62 -13.26 -14.12
N ASN A 85 -13.88 -12.56 -13.24
CA ASN A 85 -14.01 -11.11 -13.05
C ASN A 85 -12.96 -10.40 -13.91
N PRO A 86 -13.32 -9.71 -15.01
CA PRO A 86 -12.34 -9.13 -15.93
C PRO A 86 -11.45 -8.08 -15.24
N LEU A 87 -10.13 -8.24 -15.32
CA LEU A 87 -9.14 -7.32 -14.72
C LEU A 87 -9.12 -5.91 -15.35
N ASP A 88 -9.77 -5.75 -16.50
CA ASP A 88 -9.94 -4.51 -17.23
C ASP A 88 -11.33 -3.88 -17.02
N ASP A 89 -12.19 -4.45 -16.18
CA ASP A 89 -13.45 -3.84 -15.79
C ASP A 89 -13.23 -2.77 -14.70
N SER A 90 -13.49 -1.51 -15.04
CA SER A 90 -13.40 -0.39 -14.10
C SER A 90 -14.43 -0.44 -12.98
N ASN A 91 -15.48 -1.26 -13.11
CA ASN A 91 -16.55 -1.41 -12.12
C ASN A 91 -16.38 -2.65 -11.23
N GLY A 92 -15.41 -3.53 -11.52
CA GLY A 92 -15.17 -4.75 -10.76
C GLY A 92 -14.18 -4.57 -9.61
N HIS A 93 -14.25 -5.46 -8.62
CA HIS A 93 -13.28 -5.56 -7.55
C HIS A 93 -12.38 -6.78 -7.77
N HIS A 94 -11.12 -6.66 -7.35
CA HIS A 94 -10.14 -7.70 -7.58
C HIS A 94 -9.36 -8.02 -6.31
N THR A 95 -9.44 -9.27 -5.89
CA THR A 95 -8.54 -9.85 -4.89
C THR A 95 -7.43 -10.60 -5.63
N ILE A 96 -6.24 -9.98 -5.74
CA ILE A 96 -5.08 -10.57 -6.43
C ILE A 96 -4.05 -11.06 -5.41
N TYR A 97 -4.12 -12.35 -5.09
CA TYR A 97 -3.13 -13.02 -4.25
C TYR A 97 -1.80 -13.10 -4.98
N SER A 98 -0.73 -12.67 -4.33
CA SER A 98 0.57 -12.43 -4.96
C SER A 98 1.74 -12.76 -4.04
N CYS A 99 2.74 -13.45 -4.57
CA CYS A 99 4.00 -13.68 -3.87
C CYS A 99 5.17 -13.58 -4.85
N THR A 100 6.33 -13.16 -4.36
CA THR A 100 7.52 -13.03 -5.22
C THR A 100 8.21 -14.36 -5.42
N THR A 101 8.70 -14.58 -6.63
CA THR A 101 9.58 -15.70 -6.96
C THR A 101 10.99 -15.15 -7.19
N SER A 102 11.99 -15.78 -6.58
CA SER A 102 13.40 -15.34 -6.72
C SER A 102 14.10 -16.03 -7.89
N GLY A 103 13.38 -16.32 -8.97
CA GLY A 103 13.78 -17.27 -10.01
C GLY A 103 13.48 -18.72 -9.62
N SER A 104 14.06 -19.69 -10.36
CA SER A 104 13.73 -21.15 -10.43
C SER A 104 13.59 -21.93 -9.10
N ASN A 105 13.88 -21.29 -7.97
CA ASN A 105 13.84 -21.83 -6.61
C ASN A 105 12.82 -21.06 -5.74
N GLY A 106 11.90 -20.30 -6.36
CA GLY A 106 11.01 -19.34 -5.69
C GLY A 106 10.01 -19.95 -4.70
N LEU A 107 9.75 -21.26 -4.83
CA LEU A 107 8.88 -22.05 -3.97
C LEU A 107 9.66 -23.06 -3.09
N ASP A 108 11.00 -22.99 -3.09
CA ASP A 108 11.82 -23.85 -2.25
C ASP A 108 11.49 -23.56 -0.77
N ASN A 109 11.06 -24.60 -0.05
CA ASN A 109 10.58 -24.55 1.34
C ASN A 109 9.16 -23.99 1.56
N ALA A 110 8.38 -23.77 0.50
CA ALA A 110 6.95 -23.47 0.65
C ALA A 110 6.20 -24.66 1.29
N SER A 111 5.29 -24.36 2.21
CA SER A 111 4.48 -25.37 2.92
C SER A 111 3.17 -25.69 2.19
N GLY A 112 2.53 -26.81 2.54
CA GLY A 112 1.22 -27.18 1.99
C GLY A 112 1.23 -27.83 0.60
N GLY A 113 2.42 -28.11 0.05
CA GLY A 113 2.54 -28.84 -1.21
C GLY A 113 1.99 -30.27 -1.11
N THR A 114 1.35 -30.73 -2.19
CA THR A 114 0.78 -32.07 -2.34
C THR A 114 1.48 -32.79 -3.48
N SER A 115 1.71 -34.10 -3.34
CA SER A 115 2.29 -34.90 -4.42
C SER A 115 1.22 -35.27 -5.46
N CYS A 116 1.47 -34.97 -6.73
CA CYS A 116 0.59 -35.43 -7.80
C CYS A 116 0.74 -36.94 -8.01
N GLY A 117 -0.39 -37.66 -8.00
CA GLY A 117 -0.42 -39.08 -8.34
C GLY A 117 0.00 -39.31 -9.79
N ILE A 118 0.53 -40.50 -10.09
CA ILE A 118 0.94 -40.93 -11.45
C ILE A 118 -0.26 -41.60 -12.12
N SER A 119 -0.67 -41.14 -13.31
CA SER A 119 -1.70 -41.82 -14.09
C SER A 119 -1.12 -42.85 -15.08
N ALA A 120 -1.95 -43.81 -15.46
CA ALA A 120 -1.69 -44.79 -16.52
C ALA A 120 -2.62 -44.61 -17.74
N ALA A 121 -3.52 -43.60 -17.72
CA ALA A 121 -4.44 -43.31 -18.81
C ALA A 121 -3.97 -42.10 -19.62
N THR A 122 -4.09 -42.19 -20.94
CA THR A 122 -3.71 -41.15 -21.87
C THR A 122 -4.88 -40.75 -22.76
N LEU A 123 -4.95 -39.47 -23.09
CA LEU A 123 -5.89 -38.86 -24.03
C LEU A 123 -5.09 -38.36 -25.23
N GLU A 124 -5.39 -38.85 -26.43
CA GLU A 124 -4.85 -38.26 -27.65
C GLU A 124 -5.59 -36.95 -27.94
N ALA A 125 -4.85 -35.84 -27.99
CA ALA A 125 -5.42 -34.53 -28.22
C ALA A 125 -4.62 -33.77 -29.29
N ASP A 126 -5.34 -33.04 -30.13
CA ASP A 126 -4.75 -32.06 -31.03
C ASP A 126 -4.32 -30.83 -30.24
N TYR A 127 -3.25 -30.19 -30.69
CA TYR A 127 -2.81 -28.91 -30.13
C TYR A 127 -2.62 -27.87 -31.22
N GLU A 128 -2.73 -26.61 -30.81
CA GLU A 128 -2.56 -25.44 -31.64
C GLU A 128 -1.56 -24.49 -30.97
N PHE A 129 -0.64 -23.94 -31.78
CA PHE A 129 0.22 -22.84 -31.38
C PHE A 129 -0.10 -21.59 -32.20
N GLY A 130 -0.48 -20.51 -31.51
CA GLY A 130 -0.90 -19.24 -32.11
C GLY A 130 -0.03 -18.06 -31.67
N LEU A 131 0.24 -17.15 -32.61
CA LEU A 131 1.03 -15.94 -32.39
C LEU A 131 0.27 -14.67 -32.81
N TRP A 132 0.38 -13.60 -32.03
CA TRP A 132 -0.14 -12.27 -32.40
C TRP A 132 0.97 -11.34 -32.87
N ASN A 133 0.65 -10.57 -33.92
CA ASN A 133 1.52 -9.55 -34.50
C ASN A 133 2.95 -10.06 -34.79
N ALA A 134 3.03 -11.27 -35.36
CA ALA A 134 4.30 -11.85 -35.78
C ALA A 134 4.84 -11.11 -37.01
N GLU A 135 5.78 -10.18 -36.82
CA GLU A 135 6.49 -9.54 -37.92
C GLU A 135 7.56 -10.47 -38.49
N ALA A 136 7.76 -10.44 -39.81
CA ALA A 136 8.92 -11.04 -40.49
C ALA A 136 10.21 -10.23 -40.24
N SER A 137 10.45 -9.83 -39.00
CA SER A 137 11.64 -9.13 -38.52
C SER A 137 12.74 -10.16 -38.24
N THR A 138 13.98 -9.87 -38.64
CA THR A 138 15.15 -10.70 -38.32
C THR A 138 15.68 -10.48 -36.90
N ALA A 139 15.07 -9.59 -36.10
CA ALA A 139 15.45 -9.36 -34.72
C ALA A 139 14.81 -10.42 -33.82
N SER A 140 15.63 -11.15 -33.06
CA SER A 140 15.18 -12.09 -32.04
C SER A 140 14.55 -11.36 -30.84
N LEU A 141 13.72 -12.07 -30.08
CA LEU A 141 13.28 -11.61 -28.76
C LEU A 141 14.49 -11.14 -27.92
N PRO A 142 14.39 -10.01 -27.21
CA PRO A 142 15.44 -9.60 -26.29
C PRO A 142 15.69 -10.72 -25.26
N ALA A 143 16.94 -11.15 -25.09
CA ALA A 143 17.30 -12.26 -24.21
C ALA A 143 16.77 -12.09 -22.77
N ALA A 144 16.62 -10.84 -22.29
CA ALA A 144 16.01 -10.55 -20.99
C ALA A 144 14.53 -10.99 -20.93
N LYS A 145 13.73 -10.70 -21.97
CA LYS A 145 12.32 -11.12 -22.04
C LYS A 145 12.18 -12.63 -22.20
N GLU A 146 13.06 -13.25 -22.99
CA GLU A 146 13.10 -14.70 -23.16
C GLU A 146 13.40 -15.39 -21.81
N ASN A 147 14.46 -14.97 -21.12
CA ASN A 147 14.82 -15.49 -19.80
C ASN A 147 13.71 -15.27 -18.76
N ALA A 148 13.09 -14.09 -18.74
CA ALA A 148 11.98 -13.79 -17.83
C ALA A 148 10.77 -14.70 -18.12
N THR A 149 10.44 -14.92 -19.39
CA THR A 149 9.37 -15.83 -19.82
C THR A 149 9.65 -17.26 -19.34
N LEU A 150 10.85 -17.78 -19.61
CA LEU A 150 11.25 -19.12 -19.17
C LEU A 150 11.22 -19.27 -17.65
N THR A 151 11.70 -18.25 -16.92
CA THR A 151 11.71 -18.24 -15.45
C THR A 151 10.28 -18.28 -14.89
N ILE A 152 9.40 -17.42 -15.39
CA ILE A 152 7.99 -17.39 -14.99
C ILE A 152 7.33 -18.76 -15.25
N LEU A 153 7.55 -19.34 -16.42
CA LEU A 153 6.96 -20.64 -16.76
C LEU A 153 7.50 -21.77 -15.86
N GLN A 154 8.77 -21.72 -15.47
CA GLN A 154 9.36 -22.65 -14.49
C GLN A 154 8.77 -22.48 -13.08
N ASP A 155 8.49 -21.25 -12.65
CA ASP A 155 7.86 -20.99 -11.36
C ASP A 155 6.42 -21.52 -11.34
N MET A 156 5.65 -21.27 -12.41
CA MET A 156 4.29 -21.78 -12.58
C MET A 156 4.26 -23.33 -12.65
N ARG A 157 5.25 -23.94 -13.32
CA ARG A 157 5.46 -25.39 -13.32
C ARG A 157 5.64 -25.93 -11.91
N THR A 158 6.57 -25.33 -11.16
CA THR A 158 6.88 -25.74 -9.79
C THR A 158 5.63 -25.65 -8.92
N TYR A 159 4.87 -24.57 -9.04
CA TYR A 159 3.57 -24.40 -8.38
C TYR A 159 2.58 -25.54 -8.69
N LEU A 160 2.24 -25.74 -9.96
CA LEU A 160 1.23 -26.72 -10.39
C LEU A 160 1.65 -28.17 -10.12
N SER A 161 2.95 -28.46 -10.16
CA SER A 161 3.47 -29.79 -9.85
C SER A 161 3.30 -30.22 -8.39
N SER A 162 3.12 -29.24 -7.51
CA SER A 162 2.92 -29.43 -6.07
C SER A 162 1.53 -28.97 -5.60
N ASN A 163 0.66 -28.51 -6.51
CA ASN A 163 -0.73 -28.14 -6.23
C ASN A 163 -1.67 -28.69 -7.31
N CYS A 164 -1.91 -30.00 -7.27
CA CYS A 164 -2.59 -30.75 -8.32
C CYS A 164 -4.11 -30.53 -8.40
N GLN A 165 -4.67 -29.70 -7.51
CA GLN A 165 -6.09 -29.35 -7.49
C GLN A 165 -6.34 -27.97 -8.11
N LYS A 166 -5.28 -27.18 -8.35
CA LYS A 166 -5.40 -25.84 -8.92
C LYS A 166 -5.37 -25.90 -10.44
N SER A 167 -6.51 -25.61 -11.05
CA SER A 167 -6.66 -25.54 -12.50
C SER A 167 -6.00 -24.31 -13.14
N THR A 168 -5.69 -23.27 -12.36
CA THR A 168 -5.15 -22.01 -12.90
C THR A 168 -4.03 -21.46 -12.05
N ILE A 169 -3.08 -20.79 -12.69
CA ILE A 169 -2.10 -19.92 -12.06
C ILE A 169 -1.66 -18.84 -13.05
N PHE A 170 -1.33 -17.67 -12.54
CA PHE A 170 -0.81 -16.54 -13.32
C PHE A 170 0.56 -16.13 -12.82
N ALA A 171 1.27 -15.37 -13.64
CA ALA A 171 2.55 -14.80 -13.27
C ALA A 171 2.81 -13.49 -14.00
N TYR A 172 3.62 -12.64 -13.39
CA TYR A 172 3.86 -11.28 -13.88
C TYR A 172 5.27 -10.79 -13.55
N SER A 173 5.92 -10.16 -14.52
CA SER A 173 7.10 -9.32 -14.33
C SER A 173 6.85 -7.91 -14.90
N GLU A 174 6.94 -6.91 -14.04
CA GLU A 174 6.86 -5.49 -14.42
C GLU A 174 8.12 -5.05 -15.18
N VAL A 175 9.30 -5.54 -14.80
CA VAL A 175 10.60 -5.08 -15.33
C VAL A 175 10.74 -5.43 -16.81
N GLU A 176 10.44 -6.68 -17.17
CA GLU A 176 10.51 -7.16 -18.56
C GLU A 176 9.17 -7.03 -19.29
N LYS A 177 8.10 -6.61 -18.59
CA LYS A 177 6.73 -6.51 -19.12
C LYS A 177 6.26 -7.86 -19.69
N VAL A 178 6.27 -8.90 -18.87
CA VAL A 178 5.82 -10.24 -19.25
C VAL A 178 4.68 -10.67 -18.32
N ALA A 179 3.58 -11.13 -18.88
CA ALA A 179 2.47 -11.75 -18.16
C ALA A 179 2.22 -13.15 -18.72
N ALA A 180 1.92 -14.12 -17.86
CA ALA A 180 1.64 -15.49 -18.26
C ALA A 180 0.49 -16.10 -17.45
N GLY A 181 -0.23 -17.05 -18.06
CA GLY A 181 -1.35 -17.77 -17.47
C GLY A 181 -1.39 -19.20 -17.96
N ILE A 182 -1.63 -20.15 -17.05
CA ILE A 182 -1.80 -21.57 -17.38
C ILE A 182 -3.19 -22.01 -16.93
N TYR A 183 -3.87 -22.78 -17.77
CA TYR A 183 -5.10 -23.49 -17.44
C TYR A 183 -4.92 -25.00 -17.62
N VAL A 184 -5.32 -25.79 -16.62
CA VAL A 184 -5.33 -27.26 -16.66
C VAL A 184 -6.72 -27.76 -16.25
N GLY A 185 -7.41 -28.40 -17.18
CA GLY A 185 -8.72 -29.01 -16.96
C GLY A 185 -8.67 -30.13 -15.93
N GLY A 186 -9.73 -30.29 -15.14
CA GLY A 186 -9.77 -31.20 -13.99
C GLY A 186 -9.63 -32.70 -14.31
N SER A 187 -9.79 -33.11 -15.57
CA SER A 187 -9.54 -34.51 -15.97
C SER A 187 -8.09 -34.77 -16.38
N LEU A 188 -7.26 -33.73 -16.48
CA LEU A 188 -5.87 -33.81 -16.88
C LEU A 188 -4.93 -33.84 -15.66
N GLN A 189 -3.90 -34.68 -15.73
CA GLN A 189 -2.87 -34.72 -14.71
C GLN A 189 -1.95 -33.50 -14.82
N HIS A 190 -1.97 -32.64 -13.80
CA HIS A 190 -1.32 -31.32 -13.84
C HIS A 190 0.19 -31.40 -14.05
N ALA A 191 0.92 -32.04 -13.12
CA ALA A 191 2.39 -32.08 -13.14
C ALA A 191 2.99 -32.61 -14.46
N GLN A 192 2.52 -33.77 -14.93
CA GLN A 192 3.11 -34.43 -16.10
C GLN A 192 2.80 -33.70 -17.41
N ASN A 193 1.60 -33.14 -17.53
CA ASN A 193 1.22 -32.44 -18.75
C ASN A 193 1.89 -31.07 -18.84
N VAL A 194 1.99 -30.33 -17.73
CA VAL A 194 2.71 -29.05 -17.70
C VAL A 194 4.20 -29.25 -18.01
N ASP A 195 4.84 -30.25 -17.40
CA ASP A 195 6.24 -30.61 -17.70
C ASP A 195 6.45 -30.87 -19.19
N SER A 196 5.60 -31.70 -19.77
CA SER A 196 5.69 -32.06 -21.18
C SER A 196 5.48 -30.85 -22.09
N VAL A 197 4.48 -29.99 -21.83
CA VAL A 197 4.20 -28.81 -22.67
C VAL A 197 5.33 -27.78 -22.59
N LEU A 198 5.94 -27.57 -21.43
CA LEU A 198 6.97 -26.56 -21.27
C LEU A 198 8.26 -26.89 -22.02
N ASP A 199 8.61 -28.17 -22.16
CA ASP A 199 9.73 -28.60 -23.01
C ASP A 199 9.47 -28.25 -24.50
N ASP A 200 8.23 -28.37 -24.97
CA ASP A 200 7.84 -27.98 -26.33
C ASP A 200 7.85 -26.45 -26.48
N VAL A 201 7.33 -25.71 -25.49
CA VAL A 201 7.33 -24.25 -25.49
C VAL A 201 8.75 -23.69 -25.52
N ALA A 202 9.70 -24.28 -24.79
CA ALA A 202 11.11 -23.87 -24.85
C ALA A 202 11.68 -23.99 -26.27
N GLN A 203 11.40 -25.10 -26.96
CA GLN A 203 11.82 -25.30 -28.35
C GLN A 203 11.13 -24.34 -29.33
N ILE A 204 9.87 -23.99 -29.07
CA ILE A 204 9.11 -23.04 -29.90
C ILE A 204 9.60 -21.61 -29.66
N LEU A 205 9.93 -21.23 -28.42
CA LEU A 205 10.47 -19.91 -28.09
C LEU A 205 11.80 -19.64 -28.81
N GLU A 206 12.66 -20.66 -28.96
CA GLU A 206 13.89 -20.56 -29.77
C GLU A 206 13.60 -20.25 -31.26
N ALA A 207 12.39 -20.58 -31.76
CA ALA A 207 11.96 -20.37 -33.13
C ALA A 207 11.15 -19.08 -33.36
N VAL A 208 10.61 -18.46 -32.31
CA VAL A 208 9.80 -17.23 -32.40
C VAL A 208 10.71 -16.00 -32.47
N GLN A 209 10.58 -15.22 -33.54
CA GLN A 209 11.47 -14.08 -33.79
C GLN A 209 10.93 -12.77 -33.17
N SER A 210 9.65 -12.45 -33.37
CA SER A 210 8.98 -11.28 -32.78
C SER A 210 7.46 -11.51 -32.72
N SER A 211 6.81 -11.22 -31.59
CA SER A 211 5.36 -11.29 -31.39
C SER A 211 4.93 -10.47 -30.17
N ASP A 212 3.68 -10.02 -30.12
CA ASP A 212 3.13 -9.36 -28.91
C ASP A 212 2.78 -10.36 -27.80
N GLY A 213 2.62 -11.62 -28.17
CA GLY A 213 2.26 -12.72 -27.29
C GLY A 213 1.97 -13.98 -28.08
N TRP A 214 1.79 -15.08 -27.35
CA TRP A 214 1.52 -16.38 -27.93
C TRP A 214 0.64 -17.22 -27.01
N VAL A 215 0.00 -18.21 -27.63
CA VAL A 215 -0.79 -19.23 -26.96
C VAL A 215 -0.35 -20.60 -27.45
N TRP A 216 -0.23 -21.52 -26.50
CA TRP A 216 -0.27 -22.96 -26.76
C TRP A 216 -1.56 -23.50 -26.16
N GLN A 217 -2.35 -24.28 -26.91
CA GLN A 217 -3.59 -24.82 -26.41
C GLN A 217 -3.92 -26.21 -26.97
N SER A 218 -4.58 -27.01 -26.15
CA SER A 218 -5.32 -28.22 -26.53
C SER A 218 -6.72 -28.09 -25.93
N CYS A 219 -7.73 -27.97 -26.78
CA CYS A 219 -9.09 -27.55 -26.41
C CYS A 219 -10.11 -28.07 -27.41
N GLY A 220 -11.41 -27.90 -27.12
CA GLY A 220 -12.50 -28.25 -28.05
C GLY A 220 -13.29 -29.51 -27.67
N ILE A 221 -13.03 -30.10 -26.50
CA ILE A 221 -13.86 -31.17 -25.91
C ILE A 221 -14.74 -30.57 -24.80
N THR A 222 -14.19 -30.39 -23.61
CA THR A 222 -14.80 -29.70 -22.47
C THR A 222 -13.71 -28.95 -21.70
N SER A 223 -14.09 -28.09 -20.77
CA SER A 223 -13.14 -27.41 -19.89
C SER A 223 -12.26 -28.40 -19.12
N ASN A 224 -12.82 -29.54 -18.70
CA ASN A 224 -12.10 -30.61 -18.01
C ASN A 224 -10.97 -31.27 -18.81
N HIS A 225 -11.01 -31.19 -20.14
CA HIS A 225 -10.00 -31.77 -21.04
C HIS A 225 -9.15 -30.70 -21.73
N THR A 226 -9.27 -29.44 -21.30
CA THR A 226 -8.53 -28.32 -21.90
C THR A 226 -7.21 -28.08 -21.17
N LEU A 227 -6.15 -27.83 -21.93
CA LEU A 227 -4.84 -27.41 -21.43
C LEU A 227 -4.37 -26.21 -22.24
N GLY A 228 -4.01 -25.12 -21.58
CA GLY A 228 -3.61 -23.89 -22.26
C GLY A 228 -2.52 -23.13 -21.53
N ILE A 229 -1.63 -22.51 -22.29
CA ILE A 229 -0.60 -21.57 -21.82
C ILE A 229 -0.70 -20.30 -22.67
N ALA A 230 -0.90 -19.15 -22.02
CA ALA A 230 -0.93 -17.84 -22.66
C ALA A 230 0.21 -16.99 -22.12
N VAL A 231 0.93 -16.29 -23.02
CA VAL A 231 1.96 -15.32 -22.65
C VAL A 231 1.75 -14.03 -23.42
N ASN A 232 1.78 -12.92 -22.70
CA ASN A 232 1.78 -11.57 -23.26
C ASN A 232 3.13 -10.91 -22.94
N LEU A 233 3.79 -10.41 -23.99
CA LEU A 233 5.14 -9.84 -23.90
C LEU A 233 5.14 -8.32 -23.70
N HIS A 234 3.99 -7.72 -23.39
CA HIS A 234 3.83 -6.32 -22.99
C HIS A 234 3.26 -6.16 -21.59
N GLY A 235 3.10 -7.27 -20.85
CA GLY A 235 2.61 -7.26 -19.47
C GLY A 235 1.10 -7.04 -19.36
N ASP A 236 0.33 -7.29 -20.42
CA ASP A 236 -1.13 -7.20 -20.38
C ASP A 236 -1.72 -8.46 -19.70
N LEU A 237 -1.85 -8.38 -18.37
CA LEU A 237 -2.42 -9.44 -17.54
C LEU A 237 -3.91 -9.67 -17.81
N ALA A 238 -4.67 -8.62 -18.18
CA ALA A 238 -6.10 -8.75 -18.47
C ALA A 238 -6.34 -9.58 -19.75
N THR A 239 -5.51 -9.39 -20.78
CA THR A 239 -5.56 -10.23 -21.97
C THR A 239 -5.21 -11.69 -21.67
N VAL A 240 -4.20 -11.94 -20.84
CA VAL A 240 -3.85 -13.30 -20.40
C VAL A 240 -5.01 -13.94 -19.61
N GLN A 241 -5.63 -13.21 -18.69
CA GLN A 241 -6.82 -13.69 -17.97
C GLN A 241 -7.95 -14.06 -18.93
N ARG A 242 -8.24 -13.23 -19.93
CA ARG A 242 -9.29 -13.49 -20.91
C ARG A 242 -9.08 -14.81 -21.67
N HIS A 243 -7.82 -15.16 -21.97
CA HIS A 243 -7.47 -16.44 -22.58
C HIS A 243 -7.72 -17.61 -21.63
N VAL A 244 -7.31 -17.48 -20.37
CA VAL A 244 -7.57 -18.49 -19.33
C VAL A 244 -9.08 -18.66 -19.09
N HIS A 245 -9.84 -17.56 -19.08
CA HIS A 245 -11.30 -17.59 -18.99
C HIS A 245 -11.93 -18.34 -20.16
N THR A 246 -11.45 -18.10 -21.39
CA THR A 246 -11.91 -18.83 -22.59
C THR A 246 -11.72 -20.34 -22.45
N TRP A 247 -10.60 -20.78 -21.88
CA TRP A 247 -10.36 -22.21 -21.63
C TRP A 247 -11.21 -22.77 -20.49
N SER A 248 -11.46 -21.99 -19.44
CA SER A 248 -12.37 -22.38 -18.36
C SER A 248 -13.82 -22.57 -18.85
N ASP A 249 -14.19 -21.85 -19.92
CA ASP A 249 -15.44 -22.02 -20.66
C ASP A 249 -15.44 -23.28 -21.56
N GLY A 250 -14.34 -24.01 -21.67
CA GLY A 250 -14.18 -25.14 -22.60
C GLY A 250 -14.06 -24.73 -24.06
N LYS A 251 -13.80 -23.44 -24.33
CA LYS A 251 -13.63 -22.89 -25.68
C LYS A 251 -12.14 -22.79 -26.03
N CYS A 252 -11.86 -22.70 -27.33
CA CYS A 252 -10.52 -22.42 -27.84
C CYS A 252 -10.33 -20.92 -28.06
N VAL A 253 -9.14 -20.41 -27.71
CA VAL A 253 -8.70 -19.06 -28.09
C VAL A 253 -8.53 -19.03 -29.61
N SER A 254 -8.87 -17.91 -30.25
CA SER A 254 -8.76 -17.76 -31.71
C SER A 254 -8.33 -16.34 -32.07
N GLY A 255 -8.15 -16.07 -33.38
CA GLY A 255 -7.81 -14.72 -33.87
C GLY A 255 -6.31 -14.41 -33.90
N PHE A 256 -5.47 -15.44 -33.90
CA PHE A 256 -4.01 -15.30 -34.07
C PHE A 256 -3.65 -14.81 -35.49
N ALA A 257 -2.56 -14.07 -35.62
CA ALA A 257 -2.05 -13.61 -36.93
C ALA A 257 -1.39 -14.75 -37.71
N THR A 258 -0.73 -15.66 -37.00
CA THR A 258 -0.21 -16.92 -37.52
C THR A 258 -0.59 -18.06 -36.58
N SER A 259 -0.99 -19.20 -37.16
CA SER A 259 -1.29 -20.43 -36.44
C SER A 259 -0.50 -21.58 -37.08
N ASN A 260 0.35 -22.24 -36.30
CA ASN A 260 0.94 -23.52 -36.70
C ASN A 260 0.13 -24.62 -36.01
N SER A 261 -0.79 -25.22 -36.74
CA SER A 261 -1.49 -26.43 -36.32
C SER A 261 -0.59 -27.62 -36.66
N THR A 262 0.27 -28.05 -35.74
CA THR A 262 0.94 -29.34 -35.89
C THR A 262 -0.07 -30.44 -35.54
N VAL A 263 -0.68 -31.03 -36.58
CA VAL A 263 -1.70 -32.09 -36.51
C VAL A 263 -1.10 -33.45 -36.07
N SER A 264 -0.05 -33.45 -35.26
CA SER A 264 0.48 -34.67 -34.66
C SER A 264 -0.22 -34.83 -33.31
N PRO A 265 -1.13 -35.81 -33.15
CA PRO A 265 -1.82 -36.03 -31.89
C PRO A 265 -0.81 -36.24 -30.77
N ARG A 266 -1.06 -35.57 -29.64
CA ARG A 266 -0.22 -35.64 -28.45
C ARG A 266 -0.95 -36.41 -27.37
N SER A 267 -0.25 -37.33 -26.74
CA SER A 267 -0.76 -38.07 -25.59
C SER A 267 -0.69 -37.20 -24.33
N LEU A 268 -1.83 -36.69 -23.86
CA LEU A 268 -1.99 -36.04 -22.57
C LEU A 268 -2.30 -37.08 -21.50
N ASN A 269 -1.69 -36.95 -20.32
CA ASN A 269 -1.99 -37.83 -19.18
C ASN A 269 -3.31 -37.39 -18.55
N ALA A 270 -4.29 -38.30 -18.48
CA ALA A 270 -5.60 -38.06 -17.89
C ALA A 270 -5.77 -38.89 -16.62
N HIS A 271 -6.60 -38.47 -15.66
CA HIS A 271 -6.91 -39.31 -14.49
C HIS A 271 -7.62 -40.60 -14.92
N GLY A 272 -7.10 -41.76 -14.51
CA GLY A 272 -7.64 -43.06 -14.92
C GLY A 272 -9.05 -43.31 -14.40
N TYR A 273 -10.02 -43.48 -15.29
CA TYR A 273 -11.37 -43.92 -14.93
C TYR A 273 -11.35 -45.39 -14.49
N SER A 274 -11.31 -45.64 -13.19
CA SER A 274 -11.74 -46.93 -12.65
C SER A 274 -13.26 -46.90 -12.48
N LEU A 275 -14.00 -47.26 -13.53
CA LEU A 275 -15.41 -47.63 -13.38
C LEU A 275 -15.45 -48.94 -12.59
N SER A 276 -15.57 -48.83 -11.26
CA SER A 276 -15.92 -49.99 -10.43
C SER A 276 -17.36 -50.40 -10.77
N HIS A 277 -17.48 -51.35 -11.71
CA HIS A 277 -18.74 -51.96 -12.10
C HIS A 277 -19.24 -52.87 -10.97
N GLY A 278 -19.88 -52.27 -9.97
CA GLY A 278 -20.72 -53.00 -9.02
C GLY A 278 -22.06 -53.33 -9.67
N HIS A 279 -22.17 -54.47 -10.36
CA HIS A 279 -23.47 -55.02 -10.75
C HIS A 279 -24.24 -55.49 -9.50
N ALA A 280 -24.94 -54.56 -8.84
CA ALA A 280 -25.96 -54.89 -7.86
C ALA A 280 -27.30 -55.06 -8.57
N ARG A 281 -27.76 -56.30 -8.72
CA ARG A 281 -29.16 -56.59 -9.06
C ARG A 281 -30.03 -56.33 -7.85
N TYR A 282 -30.92 -55.33 -7.88
CA TYR A 282 -32.02 -55.25 -6.91
C TYR A 282 -33.36 -54.79 -7.51
N HIS A 283 -34.40 -55.32 -6.87
CA HIS A 283 -35.82 -55.27 -7.19
C HIS A 283 -36.48 -53.90 -6.91
N VAL A 284 -37.62 -53.69 -7.57
CA VAL A 284 -38.44 -52.46 -7.66
C VAL A 284 -39.19 -52.11 -6.36
N HIS A 285 -39.09 -50.83 -5.91
CA HIS A 285 -40.15 -49.87 -5.48
C HIS A 285 -39.84 -48.99 -4.24
N ARG A 286 -39.54 -47.70 -4.49
CA ARG A 286 -40.02 -46.42 -3.88
C ARG A 286 -39.21 -45.34 -4.62
N ARG A 287 -39.82 -44.28 -5.20
CA ARG A 287 -39.18 -43.33 -6.15
C ARG A 287 -37.67 -43.22 -5.93
N SER A 288 -36.92 -43.94 -6.75
CA SER A 288 -35.47 -44.11 -6.55
C SER A 288 -34.79 -42.85 -7.05
N THR A 289 -33.83 -42.34 -6.29
CA THR A 289 -32.89 -41.34 -6.78
C THR A 289 -32.22 -41.90 -8.03
N CYS A 290 -32.21 -41.13 -9.13
CA CYS A 290 -31.49 -41.56 -10.32
C CYS A 290 -29.98 -41.59 -10.03
N SER A 291 -29.24 -42.44 -10.74
CA SER A 291 -27.81 -42.18 -10.94
C SER A 291 -27.68 -40.92 -11.77
N TYR A 292 -26.75 -40.01 -11.44
CA TYR A 292 -26.63 -38.72 -12.11
C TYR A 292 -25.18 -38.38 -12.44
N ILE A 293 -25.01 -37.47 -13.40
CA ILE A 293 -23.74 -36.84 -13.78
C ILE A 293 -23.90 -35.32 -13.69
N GLN A 294 -22.81 -34.61 -13.41
CA GLN A 294 -22.78 -33.15 -13.35
C GLN A 294 -22.30 -32.58 -14.68
N VAL A 295 -23.00 -31.57 -15.19
CA VAL A 295 -22.66 -30.82 -16.39
C VAL A 295 -21.42 -29.98 -16.13
N VAL A 296 -20.44 -30.07 -17.04
CA VAL A 296 -19.26 -29.20 -17.06
C VAL A 296 -19.25 -28.33 -18.32
N SER A 297 -18.45 -27.25 -18.33
CA SER A 297 -18.45 -26.34 -19.48
C SER A 297 -17.99 -27.04 -20.75
N GLY A 298 -18.75 -26.84 -21.84
CA GLY A 298 -18.56 -27.51 -23.12
C GLY A 298 -19.38 -28.79 -23.30
N ASP A 299 -20.08 -29.27 -22.26
CA ASP A 299 -20.96 -30.43 -22.42
C ASP A 299 -22.13 -30.16 -23.38
N SER A 300 -22.47 -31.20 -24.12
CA SER A 300 -23.69 -31.30 -24.89
C SER A 300 -24.48 -32.52 -24.41
N CYS A 301 -25.77 -32.59 -24.72
CA CYS A 301 -26.52 -33.83 -24.45
C CYS A 301 -25.87 -35.06 -25.10
N ALA A 302 -25.19 -34.91 -26.24
CA ALA A 302 -24.47 -36.02 -26.86
C ALA A 302 -23.27 -36.50 -26.00
N SER A 303 -22.47 -35.58 -25.46
CA SER A 303 -21.35 -35.93 -24.58
C SER A 303 -21.84 -36.54 -23.26
N LEU A 304 -22.94 -36.03 -22.72
CA LEU A 304 -23.55 -36.54 -21.48
C LEU A 304 -24.16 -37.94 -21.66
N VAL A 305 -24.81 -38.21 -22.80
CA VAL A 305 -25.31 -39.56 -23.16
C VAL A 305 -24.17 -40.57 -23.18
N GLU A 306 -23.06 -40.22 -23.83
CA GLU A 306 -21.86 -41.05 -23.89
C GLU A 306 -21.27 -41.27 -22.49
N ALA A 307 -21.14 -40.20 -21.69
CA ALA A 307 -20.62 -40.27 -20.34
C ALA A 307 -21.50 -41.10 -19.38
N CYS A 308 -22.83 -41.04 -19.55
CA CYS A 308 -23.78 -41.88 -18.83
C CYS A 308 -23.75 -43.35 -19.29
N GLY A 309 -23.23 -43.64 -20.49
CA GLY A 309 -23.21 -44.99 -21.07
C GLY A 309 -24.59 -45.55 -21.40
N ILE A 310 -25.56 -44.68 -21.75
CA ILE A 310 -26.95 -45.04 -22.05
C ILE A 310 -27.34 -44.65 -23.49
N SER A 311 -28.54 -45.03 -23.94
CA SER A 311 -29.05 -44.57 -25.24
C SER A 311 -29.57 -43.12 -25.15
N ALA A 312 -29.58 -42.41 -26.28
CA ALA A 312 -30.14 -41.06 -26.33
C ALA A 312 -31.62 -41.03 -25.91
N ASP A 313 -32.40 -42.03 -26.34
CA ASP A 313 -33.83 -42.15 -25.98
C ASP A 313 -34.00 -42.30 -24.46
N ASP A 314 -33.21 -43.17 -23.81
CA ASP A 314 -33.23 -43.33 -22.36
C ASP A 314 -32.85 -42.03 -21.62
N PHE A 315 -31.83 -41.31 -22.13
CA PHE A 315 -31.39 -40.04 -21.52
C PHE A 315 -32.49 -38.98 -21.55
N TYR A 316 -33.19 -38.83 -22.68
CA TYR A 316 -34.30 -37.88 -22.81
C TYR A 316 -35.54 -38.32 -22.02
N ASP A 317 -35.77 -39.63 -21.89
CA ASP A 317 -36.84 -40.15 -21.02
C ASP A 317 -36.56 -39.85 -19.54
N TYR A 318 -35.30 -39.93 -19.09
CA TYR A 318 -34.92 -39.61 -17.72
C TYR A 318 -34.87 -38.10 -17.43
N ASN A 319 -34.67 -37.27 -18.46
CA ASN A 319 -34.57 -35.81 -18.35
C ASN A 319 -35.56 -35.13 -19.31
N PRO A 320 -36.87 -35.14 -18.99
CA PRO A 320 -37.94 -34.85 -19.95
C PRO A 320 -38.09 -33.37 -20.34
N SER A 321 -37.22 -32.47 -19.86
CA SER A 321 -37.30 -31.04 -20.21
C SER A 321 -36.99 -30.84 -21.69
N SER A 322 -37.94 -30.25 -22.43
CA SER A 322 -37.84 -30.10 -23.88
C SER A 322 -36.73 -29.14 -24.33
N ASP A 323 -36.24 -28.30 -23.42
CA ASP A 323 -35.21 -27.29 -23.62
C ASP A 323 -33.86 -27.67 -22.99
N LEU A 324 -33.76 -28.84 -22.32
CA LEU A 324 -32.59 -29.28 -21.56
C LEU A 324 -31.27 -28.99 -22.29
N CYS A 325 -31.14 -29.46 -23.53
CA CYS A 325 -29.87 -29.36 -24.28
C CYS A 325 -29.51 -27.93 -24.72
N SER A 326 -30.50 -27.03 -24.77
CA SER A 326 -30.28 -25.62 -25.08
C SER A 326 -30.05 -24.77 -23.83
N THR A 327 -30.31 -25.32 -22.64
CA THR A 327 -30.26 -24.62 -21.35
C THR A 327 -29.37 -25.33 -20.33
N LEU A 328 -28.48 -26.22 -20.77
CA LEU A 328 -27.51 -26.89 -19.87
C LEU A 328 -26.69 -25.82 -19.15
N ALA A 329 -26.80 -25.80 -17.82
CA ALA A 329 -26.01 -24.92 -16.97
C ALA A 329 -24.82 -25.68 -16.38
N VAL A 330 -23.65 -25.06 -16.33
CA VAL A 330 -22.49 -25.63 -15.63
C VAL A 330 -22.86 -25.89 -14.17
N GLY A 331 -22.49 -27.05 -13.63
CA GLY A 331 -22.85 -27.46 -12.27
C GLY A 331 -24.20 -28.14 -12.14
N GLN A 332 -25.09 -28.05 -13.13
CA GLN A 332 -26.38 -28.75 -13.15
C GLN A 332 -26.18 -30.28 -13.11
N TYR A 333 -27.04 -31.00 -12.40
CA TYR A 333 -27.10 -32.46 -12.47
C TYR A 333 -28.13 -32.94 -13.49
N VAL A 334 -27.83 -34.03 -14.19
CA VAL A 334 -28.76 -34.75 -15.08
C VAL A 334 -28.77 -36.23 -14.75
N CYS A 335 -29.91 -36.88 -14.94
CA CYS A 335 -30.09 -38.31 -14.65
C CYS A 335 -29.53 -39.20 -15.75
N CYS A 336 -28.73 -40.21 -15.37
CA CYS A 336 -28.27 -41.33 -16.20
C CYS A 336 -29.12 -42.62 -16.00
N SER A 337 -30.13 -42.60 -15.13
CA SER A 337 -31.10 -43.69 -14.96
C SER A 337 -32.47 -43.16 -14.53
N SER A 338 -33.50 -44.01 -14.56
CA SER A 338 -34.85 -43.64 -14.14
C SER A 338 -34.90 -43.24 -12.66
N GLY A 339 -35.47 -42.07 -12.36
CA GLY A 339 -35.60 -41.56 -11.00
C GLY A 339 -35.72 -40.05 -10.97
N ASP A 340 -35.80 -39.49 -9.76
CA ASP A 340 -35.73 -38.03 -9.54
C ASP A 340 -34.32 -37.67 -9.03
N LEU A 341 -33.82 -36.47 -9.35
CA LEU A 341 -32.62 -35.91 -8.71
C LEU A 341 -32.91 -35.63 -7.22
N PRO A 342 -31.94 -35.79 -6.33
CA PRO A 342 -32.09 -35.32 -4.96
C PRO A 342 -32.06 -33.78 -4.93
N ASP A 343 -32.60 -33.20 -3.86
CA ASP A 343 -32.37 -31.79 -3.54
C ASP A 343 -30.94 -31.65 -3.00
N PHE A 344 -30.13 -30.85 -3.67
CA PHE A 344 -28.73 -30.61 -3.30
C PHE A 344 -28.55 -29.38 -2.41
N ALA A 345 -29.64 -28.69 -2.03
CA ALA A 345 -29.59 -27.51 -1.17
C ALA A 345 -29.01 -27.87 0.21
N PRO A 346 -27.91 -27.21 0.62
CA PRO A 346 -27.35 -27.44 1.94
C PRO A 346 -28.21 -26.75 3.02
N SER A 347 -28.16 -27.27 4.23
CA SER A 347 -28.78 -26.66 5.41
C SER A 347 -27.73 -26.00 6.30
N ALA A 348 -28.14 -24.99 7.06
CA ALA A 348 -27.34 -24.43 8.15
C ALA A 348 -26.79 -25.54 9.08
N TYR A 349 -25.60 -25.30 9.64
CA TYR A 349 -25.05 -26.16 10.66
C TYR A 349 -25.86 -26.05 11.97
N ALA A 350 -25.81 -27.08 12.80
CA ALA A 350 -26.60 -27.16 14.04
C ALA A 350 -26.29 -26.06 15.07
N ASN A 351 -25.14 -25.40 14.95
CA ASN A 351 -24.73 -24.24 15.75
C ASN A 351 -25.32 -22.91 15.24
N GLY A 352 -26.11 -22.92 14.15
CA GLY A 352 -26.74 -21.75 13.56
C GLY A 352 -25.90 -21.01 12.52
N THR A 353 -24.67 -21.44 12.24
CA THR A 353 -23.87 -20.87 11.14
C THR A 353 -24.33 -21.43 9.80
N CYS A 354 -24.29 -20.62 8.75
CA CYS A 354 -24.65 -21.07 7.41
C CYS A 354 -23.74 -22.18 6.91
N TYR A 355 -24.20 -22.96 5.94
CA TYR A 355 -23.32 -23.83 5.18
C TYR A 355 -22.29 -22.97 4.44
N THR A 356 -21.02 -23.09 4.84
CA THR A 356 -19.94 -22.27 4.32
C THR A 356 -19.30 -22.92 3.10
N TYR A 357 -19.10 -22.12 2.06
CA TYR A 357 -18.37 -22.50 0.86
C TYR A 357 -17.22 -21.53 0.63
N ASN A 358 -16.02 -22.05 0.33
CA ASN A 358 -14.86 -21.23 -0.02
C ASN A 358 -14.78 -21.12 -1.53
N VAL A 359 -14.94 -19.90 -2.04
CA VAL A 359 -14.90 -19.59 -3.46
C VAL A 359 -13.50 -19.87 -4.01
N VAL A 360 -13.44 -20.59 -5.12
CA VAL A 360 -12.19 -20.82 -5.86
C VAL A 360 -12.28 -20.22 -7.26
N SER A 361 -11.13 -19.93 -7.86
CA SER A 361 -11.08 -19.46 -9.26
C SER A 361 -11.73 -20.49 -10.19
N GLY A 362 -12.64 -20.05 -11.05
CA GLY A 362 -13.49 -20.93 -11.85
C GLY A 362 -14.95 -20.97 -11.41
N ASP A 363 -15.25 -20.59 -10.15
CA ASP A 363 -16.62 -20.55 -9.66
C ASP A 363 -17.41 -19.39 -10.29
N SER A 364 -18.73 -19.54 -10.30
CA SER A 364 -19.68 -18.43 -10.53
C SER A 364 -20.92 -18.71 -9.70
N CYS A 365 -21.68 -17.67 -9.34
CA CYS A 365 -22.96 -17.89 -8.67
C CYS A 365 -23.88 -18.80 -9.48
N SER A 366 -23.96 -18.62 -10.80
CA SER A 366 -24.77 -19.48 -11.67
C SER A 366 -24.42 -20.98 -11.52
N ALA A 367 -23.13 -21.31 -11.50
CA ALA A 367 -22.66 -22.68 -11.38
C ALA A 367 -22.87 -23.24 -9.97
N LEU A 368 -22.67 -22.41 -8.93
CA LEU A 368 -22.96 -22.79 -7.55
C LEU A 368 -24.45 -23.00 -7.32
N ALA A 369 -25.29 -22.10 -7.84
CA ALA A 369 -26.74 -22.21 -7.80
C ALA A 369 -27.21 -23.53 -8.42
N ALA A 370 -26.74 -23.83 -9.64
CA ALA A 370 -27.06 -25.09 -10.32
C ALA A 370 -26.58 -26.33 -9.55
N LYS A 371 -25.36 -26.27 -8.99
CA LYS A 371 -24.76 -27.37 -8.21
C LYS A 371 -25.48 -27.64 -6.90
N TYR A 372 -25.94 -26.59 -6.22
CA TYR A 372 -26.55 -26.71 -4.90
C TYR A 372 -28.07 -26.60 -4.93
N SER A 373 -28.72 -26.68 -6.10
CA SER A 373 -30.18 -26.53 -6.21
C SER A 373 -30.71 -25.23 -5.61
N LEU A 374 -29.96 -24.13 -5.78
CA LEU A 374 -30.30 -22.78 -5.33
C LEU A 374 -30.56 -21.86 -6.53
N THR A 375 -31.00 -20.63 -6.26
CA THR A 375 -30.96 -19.51 -7.20
C THR A 375 -29.86 -18.51 -6.84
N GLU A 376 -29.44 -17.67 -7.79
CA GLU A 376 -28.49 -16.58 -7.51
C GLU A 376 -29.07 -15.60 -6.47
N ASP A 377 -30.36 -15.26 -6.58
CA ASP A 377 -31.07 -14.44 -5.58
C ASP A 377 -31.02 -15.04 -4.17
N GLU A 378 -31.06 -16.37 -4.03
CA GLU A 378 -30.92 -17.05 -2.74
C GLU A 378 -29.49 -16.90 -2.22
N ILE A 379 -28.48 -17.10 -3.08
CA ILE A 379 -27.07 -16.90 -2.73
C ILE A 379 -26.84 -15.44 -2.28
N ASP A 380 -27.32 -14.45 -3.03
CA ASP A 380 -27.21 -13.04 -2.64
C ASP A 380 -27.90 -12.77 -1.30
N THR A 381 -29.10 -13.33 -1.09
CA THR A 381 -29.85 -13.18 0.16
C THR A 381 -29.10 -13.79 1.35
N PHE A 382 -28.49 -14.96 1.18
CA PHE A 382 -27.70 -15.62 2.24
C PHE A 382 -26.43 -14.85 2.60
N ASN A 383 -25.95 -13.96 1.72
CA ASN A 383 -24.68 -13.26 1.87
C ASN A 383 -24.81 -11.77 2.14
N SER A 384 -26.01 -11.25 2.44
CA SER A 384 -26.21 -9.83 2.75
C SER A 384 -25.34 -9.32 3.92
N ASP A 385 -25.04 -10.19 4.87
CA ASP A 385 -24.18 -9.90 6.04
C ASP A 385 -22.77 -10.51 5.91
N THR A 386 -22.45 -11.16 4.78
CA THR A 386 -21.14 -11.78 4.56
C THR A 386 -20.08 -10.72 4.25
N TRP A 387 -18.96 -10.78 4.96
CA TRP A 387 -17.87 -9.83 4.79
C TRP A 387 -17.29 -9.86 3.37
N GLY A 388 -17.19 -8.68 2.74
CA GLY A 388 -16.65 -8.49 1.40
C GLY A 388 -17.57 -8.99 0.29
N TRP A 389 -18.87 -9.20 0.53
CA TRP A 389 -19.80 -9.71 -0.48
C TRP A 389 -20.20 -8.63 -1.50
N TYR A 390 -19.60 -8.65 -2.68
CA TYR A 390 -19.90 -7.72 -3.78
C TYR A 390 -21.08 -8.15 -4.67
N GLY A 391 -21.65 -9.33 -4.41
CA GLY A 391 -22.77 -9.88 -5.17
C GLY A 391 -22.33 -10.90 -6.21
N CYS A 392 -23.32 -11.57 -6.80
CA CYS A 392 -23.08 -12.67 -7.74
C CYS A 392 -22.35 -12.27 -9.04
N ASP A 393 -22.46 -11.00 -9.45
CA ASP A 393 -21.76 -10.45 -10.61
C ASP A 393 -20.27 -10.11 -10.34
N ASP A 394 -19.84 -10.11 -9.07
CA ASP A 394 -18.47 -9.73 -8.66
C ASP A 394 -17.91 -10.65 -7.57
N LEU A 395 -18.13 -11.95 -7.76
CA LEU A 395 -17.71 -13.01 -6.84
C LEU A 395 -16.18 -13.05 -6.68
N GLN A 396 -15.65 -13.08 -5.45
CA GLN A 396 -14.21 -13.00 -5.19
C GLN A 396 -13.59 -14.35 -4.86
N ALA A 397 -12.49 -14.71 -5.53
CA ALA A 397 -11.72 -15.91 -5.17
C ALA A 397 -11.13 -15.80 -3.76
N GLY A 398 -11.15 -16.90 -3.00
CA GLY A 398 -10.67 -16.94 -1.62
C GLY A 398 -11.66 -16.42 -0.57
N GLN A 399 -12.82 -15.90 -0.98
CA GLN A 399 -13.89 -15.52 -0.07
C GLN A 399 -14.63 -16.74 0.50
N ALA A 400 -15.04 -16.68 1.76
CA ALA A 400 -15.96 -17.63 2.37
C ALA A 400 -17.39 -17.09 2.32
N ILE A 401 -18.32 -17.83 1.72
CA ILE A 401 -19.71 -17.42 1.48
C ILE A 401 -20.69 -18.42 2.09
N CYS A 402 -21.94 -17.99 2.27
CA CYS A 402 -23.06 -18.81 2.66
C CYS A 402 -23.78 -19.39 1.43
N LEU A 403 -24.12 -20.68 1.48
CA LEU A 403 -25.02 -21.34 0.53
C LEU A 403 -26.32 -21.83 1.20
N SER A 404 -26.57 -21.39 2.43
CA SER A 404 -27.82 -21.59 3.17
C SER A 404 -28.08 -20.39 4.06
N ASP A 405 -29.24 -20.37 4.72
CA ASP A 405 -29.48 -19.46 5.83
C ASP A 405 -28.51 -19.70 7.01
N GLY A 406 -28.38 -18.71 7.89
CA GLY A 406 -27.57 -18.79 9.11
C GLY A 406 -26.57 -17.64 9.26
N THR A 407 -25.80 -17.66 10.35
CA THR A 407 -24.75 -16.66 10.60
C THR A 407 -23.60 -16.83 9.58
N PRO A 408 -23.11 -15.73 8.98
CA PRO A 408 -21.97 -15.76 8.06
C PRO A 408 -20.70 -16.36 8.64
N PRO A 409 -19.81 -16.92 7.79
CA PRO A 409 -18.48 -17.33 8.23
C PRO A 409 -17.64 -16.12 8.66
N TYR A 410 -16.61 -16.35 9.47
CA TYR A 410 -15.66 -15.30 9.80
C TYR A 410 -14.89 -14.83 8.54
N PRO A 411 -14.52 -13.54 8.48
CA PRO A 411 -13.72 -13.01 7.38
C PRO A 411 -12.41 -13.80 7.20
N VAL A 412 -12.07 -14.12 5.96
CA VAL A 412 -10.80 -14.78 5.64
C VAL A 412 -9.67 -13.78 5.87
N ALA A 413 -8.64 -14.20 6.60
CA ALA A 413 -7.50 -13.35 6.90
C ALA A 413 -6.75 -12.96 5.61
N LEU A 414 -6.32 -11.70 5.54
CA LEU A 414 -5.45 -11.20 4.47
C LEU A 414 -4.03 -11.07 5.04
N ALA A 415 -3.04 -11.68 4.37
CA ALA A 415 -1.68 -11.76 4.89
C ALA A 415 -1.04 -10.38 5.21
N ASN A 416 -1.50 -9.32 4.56
CA ASN A 416 -1.01 -7.95 4.71
C ASN A 416 -2.02 -6.99 5.35
N ALA A 417 -3.14 -7.47 5.90
CA ALA A 417 -4.02 -6.62 6.69
C ALA A 417 -3.35 -6.24 8.02
N VAL A 418 -3.37 -4.95 8.33
CA VAL A 418 -2.83 -4.35 9.56
C VAL A 418 -3.93 -3.81 10.47
N CYS A 419 -5.16 -3.70 9.97
CA CYS A 419 -6.34 -3.31 10.73
C CYS A 419 -7.59 -4.08 10.29
N GLY A 420 -8.65 -4.03 11.11
CA GLY A 420 -9.92 -4.67 10.81
C GLY A 420 -9.95 -6.17 11.12
N PRO A 421 -11.05 -6.86 10.76
CA PRO A 421 -11.26 -8.25 11.14
C PRO A 421 -10.40 -9.24 10.35
N GLN A 422 -9.84 -8.82 9.22
CA GLN A 422 -9.02 -9.69 8.36
C GLN A 422 -7.54 -9.73 8.77
N VAL A 423 -7.14 -9.09 9.87
CA VAL A 423 -5.78 -9.22 10.42
C VAL A 423 -5.51 -10.69 10.78
N PRO A 424 -4.39 -11.29 10.34
CA PRO A 424 -4.07 -12.68 10.69
C PRO A 424 -4.06 -12.92 12.20
N GLY A 425 -4.81 -13.93 12.65
CA GLY A 425 -4.92 -14.27 14.08
C GLY A 425 -5.98 -13.49 14.85
N THR A 426 -6.85 -12.71 14.19
CA THR A 426 -7.97 -12.01 14.82
C THR A 426 -8.84 -12.96 15.65
N ASN A 427 -9.16 -12.54 16.87
CA ASN A 427 -10.04 -13.28 17.77
C ASN A 427 -11.48 -12.78 17.64
N PHE A 428 -12.38 -13.67 17.24
CA PHE A 428 -13.81 -13.39 17.07
C PHE A 428 -14.67 -13.83 18.27
N THR A 429 -14.07 -14.27 19.36
CA THR A 429 -14.80 -14.72 20.56
C THR A 429 -15.67 -13.59 21.11
N ASP A 430 -16.94 -13.89 21.40
CA ASP A 430 -17.94 -12.95 21.94
C ASP A 430 -18.21 -11.73 21.04
N THR A 431 -17.99 -11.85 19.72
CA THR A 431 -18.30 -10.78 18.74
C THR A 431 -19.49 -11.13 17.85
N THR A 432 -20.16 -10.11 17.34
CA THR A 432 -21.15 -10.18 16.26
C THR A 432 -20.62 -9.52 14.99
N VAL A 433 -21.28 -9.75 13.85
CA VAL A 433 -20.89 -9.13 12.56
C VAL A 433 -20.74 -7.61 12.66
N GLY A 434 -21.60 -6.95 13.45
CA GLY A 434 -21.54 -5.50 13.66
C GLY A 434 -20.32 -5.01 14.45
N ASP A 435 -19.65 -5.88 15.21
CA ASP A 435 -18.47 -5.54 16.00
C ASP A 435 -17.18 -5.65 15.18
N TRP A 436 -17.17 -6.49 14.14
CA TRP A 436 -15.99 -6.82 13.34
C TRP A 436 -15.21 -5.61 12.79
N PRO A 437 -15.85 -4.51 12.32
CA PRO A 437 -15.09 -3.36 11.83
C PRO A 437 -14.20 -2.68 12.88
N THR A 438 -14.52 -2.85 14.17
CA THR A 438 -13.77 -2.24 15.29
C THR A 438 -12.58 -3.08 15.76
N LEU A 439 -12.44 -4.30 15.27
CA LEU A 439 -11.33 -5.19 15.62
C LEU A 439 -10.03 -4.68 15.02
N ASN A 440 -8.94 -4.77 15.78
CA ASN A 440 -7.59 -4.35 15.38
C ASN A 440 -7.58 -2.91 14.82
N PRO A 441 -7.82 -1.88 15.66
CA PRO A 441 -7.87 -0.50 15.19
C PRO A 441 -6.51 -0.02 14.67
N CYS A 442 -6.54 0.91 13.72
CA CYS A 442 -5.32 1.60 13.30
C CYS A 442 -4.73 2.44 14.45
N PRO A 443 -3.39 2.60 14.50
CA PRO A 443 -2.75 3.60 15.34
C PRO A 443 -3.41 4.97 15.18
N VAL A 444 -3.45 5.72 16.29
CA VAL A 444 -4.13 7.03 16.40
C VAL A 444 -5.60 7.04 15.94
N ASN A 445 -6.26 5.87 15.89
CA ASN A 445 -7.61 5.71 15.33
C ASN A 445 -7.74 6.29 13.91
N ALA A 446 -6.68 6.16 13.09
CA ALA A 446 -6.79 6.45 11.67
C ALA A 446 -7.85 5.57 10.99
N CYS A 447 -8.26 5.93 9.77
CA CYS A 447 -9.24 5.16 9.02
C CYS A 447 -8.66 3.80 8.64
N CYS A 448 -9.45 2.74 8.79
CA CYS A 448 -9.13 1.42 8.27
C CYS A 448 -9.94 1.18 6.99
N ASP A 449 -9.27 0.92 5.87
CA ASP A 449 -9.91 0.63 4.59
C ASP A 449 -10.41 -0.82 4.48
N THR A 450 -11.17 -1.17 3.44
CA THR A 450 -11.72 -2.53 3.27
C THR A 450 -10.66 -3.58 2.97
N TRP A 451 -9.43 -3.17 2.69
CA TRP A 451 -8.27 -4.05 2.46
C TRP A 451 -7.38 -4.19 3.71
N GLY A 452 -7.89 -3.71 4.86
CA GLY A 452 -7.20 -3.76 6.15
C GLY A 452 -5.97 -2.87 6.19
N GLN A 453 -5.96 -1.74 5.48
CA GLN A 453 -4.86 -0.76 5.50
C GLN A 453 -5.27 0.53 6.22
N CYS A 454 -4.32 1.12 6.92
CA CYS A 454 -4.53 2.36 7.67
C CYS A 454 -4.16 3.61 6.87
N GLY A 455 -4.94 4.68 7.02
CA GLY A 455 -4.62 6.00 6.48
C GLY A 455 -5.57 7.10 6.93
N ALA A 456 -5.28 8.33 6.50
CA ALA A 456 -5.99 9.54 6.92
C ALA A 456 -6.64 10.33 5.77
N THR A 457 -6.45 9.89 4.53
CA THR A 457 -6.96 10.59 3.34
C THR A 457 -8.31 10.02 2.90
N PRO A 458 -9.09 10.71 2.05
CA PRO A 458 -10.37 10.20 1.54
C PRO A 458 -10.30 8.81 0.92
N ASN A 459 -9.14 8.43 0.37
CA ASN A 459 -8.91 7.09 -0.19
C ASN A 459 -9.01 5.97 0.86
N TYR A 460 -8.79 6.26 2.14
CA TYR A 460 -8.89 5.30 3.25
C TYR A 460 -10.14 5.51 4.11
N CYS A 461 -10.79 6.67 3.97
CA CYS A 461 -11.82 7.13 4.90
C CYS A 461 -13.23 7.17 4.28
N ASN A 462 -13.42 6.67 3.05
CA ASN A 462 -14.73 6.66 2.39
C ASN A 462 -15.65 5.61 3.01
N ASP A 463 -16.68 6.02 3.75
CA ASP A 463 -17.65 5.15 4.43
C ASP A 463 -18.77 4.62 3.52
N THR A 464 -18.75 4.94 2.22
CA THR A 464 -19.73 4.41 1.29
C THR A 464 -19.50 2.91 1.12
N LEU A 465 -20.55 2.11 1.30
CA LEU A 465 -20.53 0.65 1.07
C LEU A 465 -20.70 0.32 -0.42
N GLY A 466 -20.34 -0.91 -0.79
CA GLY A 466 -20.61 -1.46 -2.11
C GLY A 466 -22.11 -1.60 -2.40
N ALA A 467 -22.45 -1.93 -3.65
CA ALA A 467 -23.83 -1.95 -4.13
C ALA A 467 -24.77 -2.89 -3.34
N THR A 468 -24.24 -3.98 -2.79
CA THR A 468 -24.98 -4.96 -1.98
C THR A 468 -25.28 -4.46 -0.56
N GLY A 469 -24.55 -3.45 -0.08
CA GLY A 469 -24.61 -3.00 1.32
C GLY A 469 -23.96 -3.96 2.33
N ALA A 470 -23.29 -5.02 1.88
CA ALA A 470 -22.62 -5.98 2.75
C ALA A 470 -21.41 -5.36 3.47
N PRO A 471 -21.07 -5.79 4.70
CA PRO A 471 -19.94 -5.25 5.45
C PRO A 471 -18.61 -5.54 4.74
N GLY A 472 -17.61 -4.67 4.92
CA GLY A 472 -16.29 -4.85 4.31
C GLY A 472 -16.25 -4.65 2.79
N THR A 473 -17.24 -3.96 2.21
CA THR A 473 -17.31 -3.64 0.78
C THR A 473 -17.15 -2.14 0.52
N ALA A 474 -16.76 -1.78 -0.70
CA ALA A 474 -16.66 -0.41 -1.17
C ALA A 474 -17.29 -0.23 -2.57
N PRO A 475 -17.58 0.99 -3.02
CA PRO A 475 -17.85 1.24 -4.42
C PRO A 475 -16.61 0.97 -5.27
N ALA A 476 -16.83 0.61 -6.55
CA ALA A 476 -15.76 0.44 -7.50
C ALA A 476 -14.84 1.67 -7.58
N GLY A 477 -13.53 1.42 -7.64
CA GLY A 477 -12.51 2.47 -7.64
C GLY A 477 -12.24 3.13 -6.27
N SER A 478 -12.90 2.68 -5.20
CA SER A 478 -12.63 3.11 -3.82
C SER A 478 -12.00 1.99 -3.01
N ASN A 479 -11.14 2.32 -2.04
CA ASN A 479 -10.71 1.34 -1.02
C ASN A 479 -11.71 1.25 0.14
N GLY A 480 -12.77 2.08 0.14
CA GLY A 480 -13.76 2.15 1.21
C GLY A 480 -13.16 2.45 2.59
N CYS A 481 -13.95 2.20 3.62
CA CYS A 481 -13.58 2.35 5.00
C CYS A 481 -14.53 1.51 5.87
N ILE A 482 -13.95 0.80 6.83
CA ILE A 482 -14.68 -0.05 7.76
C ILE A 482 -14.74 0.55 9.17
N SER A 483 -13.74 1.32 9.60
CA SER A 483 -13.75 1.98 10.91
C SER A 483 -13.02 3.31 10.93
N ASN A 484 -13.44 4.17 11.87
CA ASN A 484 -12.99 5.56 12.01
C ASN A 484 -13.12 6.38 10.72
N CYS A 485 -14.20 6.15 9.97
CA CYS A 485 -14.39 6.71 8.63
C CYS A 485 -14.74 8.21 8.62
N GLY A 486 -14.78 8.77 7.43
CA GLY A 486 -14.96 10.20 7.17
C GLY A 486 -13.68 11.01 7.38
N THR A 487 -13.64 12.24 6.87
CA THR A 487 -12.51 13.17 7.06
C THR A 487 -12.92 14.41 7.86
N THR A 488 -13.97 14.28 8.67
CA THR A 488 -14.45 15.35 9.56
C THR A 488 -13.65 15.36 10.85
N ILE A 489 -13.43 16.55 11.42
CA ILE A 489 -12.84 16.70 12.76
C ILE A 489 -13.87 16.24 13.80
N VAL A 490 -13.42 15.45 14.76
CA VAL A 490 -14.25 14.91 15.87
C VAL A 490 -13.69 15.39 17.22
N ASN A 491 -14.31 14.98 18.33
CA ASN A 491 -13.86 15.33 19.70
C ASN A 491 -13.76 16.84 19.99
N THR A 492 -14.66 17.62 19.38
CA THR A 492 -14.71 19.09 19.51
C THR A 492 -15.59 19.58 20.66
N ALA A 493 -16.08 18.69 21.53
CA ALA A 493 -17.07 19.05 22.55
C ALA A 493 -16.51 19.94 23.67
N THR A 494 -15.20 19.91 23.91
CA THR A 494 -14.53 20.64 24.98
C THR A 494 -13.86 21.89 24.40
N ALA A 495 -14.27 23.07 24.83
CA ALA A 495 -13.61 24.33 24.50
C ALA A 495 -12.39 24.58 25.40
N PRO A 496 -11.28 25.14 24.88
CA PRO A 496 -10.18 25.59 25.72
C PRO A 496 -10.61 26.80 26.56
N SER A 497 -9.92 27.04 27.68
CA SER A 497 -10.17 28.21 28.55
C SER A 497 -9.84 29.54 27.87
N SER A 498 -8.90 29.52 26.94
CA SER A 498 -8.52 30.63 26.06
C SER A 498 -7.84 30.06 24.82
N PHE A 499 -7.99 30.74 23.68
CA PHE A 499 -7.25 30.41 22.47
C PHE A 499 -5.80 30.90 22.58
N ALA A 500 -4.84 29.97 22.62
CA ALA A 500 -3.43 30.30 22.74
C ALA A 500 -2.80 30.62 21.38
N VAL A 501 -1.84 31.53 21.38
CA VAL A 501 -0.97 31.82 20.23
C VAL A 501 0.46 31.58 20.67
N VAL A 502 1.08 30.56 20.10
CA VAL A 502 2.48 30.18 20.32
C VAL A 502 3.30 30.67 19.14
N GLY A 503 4.46 31.25 19.41
CA GLY A 503 5.45 31.56 18.38
C GLY A 503 6.81 30.95 18.71
N TYR A 504 7.39 30.24 17.75
CA TYR A 504 8.76 29.75 17.83
C TYR A 504 9.72 30.86 17.44
N PHE A 505 10.69 31.14 18.31
CA PHE A 505 11.80 32.05 18.04
C PHE A 505 13.03 31.21 17.73
N ASP A 506 13.48 31.23 16.47
CA ASP A 506 14.69 30.53 16.05
C ASP A 506 15.92 31.28 16.58
N ALA A 507 16.55 30.76 17.62
CA ALA A 507 17.74 31.31 18.26
C ALA A 507 18.95 31.38 17.32
N THR A 508 18.95 30.59 16.24
CA THR A 508 20.01 30.60 15.21
C THR A 508 19.80 31.69 14.16
N ASN A 509 18.71 32.46 14.22
CA ASN A 509 18.44 33.53 13.25
C ASN A 509 19.59 34.55 13.12
N VAL A 510 20.39 34.73 14.19
CA VAL A 510 21.58 35.61 14.20
C VAL A 510 22.70 35.16 13.26
N GLU A 511 22.66 33.92 12.78
CA GLU A 511 23.60 33.38 11.79
C GLU A 511 23.24 33.79 10.36
N ARG A 512 22.00 34.25 10.13
CA ARG A 512 21.56 34.74 8.81
C ARG A 512 22.23 36.07 8.46
N PRO A 513 22.55 36.33 7.19
CA PRO A 513 23.19 37.59 6.77
C PRO A 513 22.29 38.84 6.91
N CYS A 514 20.98 38.66 7.00
CA CYS A 514 19.96 39.67 7.24
C CYS A 514 18.74 38.99 7.88
N LEU A 515 17.65 39.74 8.15
CA LEU A 515 16.47 39.21 8.85
C LEU A 515 16.83 38.62 10.22
N GLN A 516 17.66 39.36 10.97
CA GLN A 516 18.05 39.00 12.32
C GLN A 516 17.12 39.67 13.32
N MET A 517 16.60 38.91 14.26
CA MET A 517 15.70 39.35 15.31
C MET A 517 16.31 39.04 16.68
N ASN A 518 16.30 40.03 17.58
CA ASN A 518 16.59 39.78 18.99
C ASN A 518 15.32 39.36 19.73
N ALA A 519 15.41 38.36 20.60
CA ALA A 519 14.27 37.85 21.36
C ALA A 519 13.54 38.94 22.16
N PHE A 520 14.23 39.96 22.68
CA PHE A 520 13.58 41.05 23.43
C PHE A 520 12.62 41.89 22.58
N SER A 521 12.67 41.78 21.25
CA SER A 521 11.82 42.52 20.32
C SER A 521 10.46 41.84 20.11
N ILE A 522 10.26 40.64 20.66
CA ILE A 522 9.01 39.90 20.52
C ILE A 522 7.88 40.64 21.24
N SER A 523 6.80 40.92 20.52
CA SER A 523 5.65 41.66 21.05
C SER A 523 4.80 40.79 22.00
N PRO A 524 4.54 41.24 23.24
CA PRO A 524 3.62 40.56 24.15
C PRO A 524 2.15 40.67 23.75
N GLN A 525 1.83 41.49 22.74
CA GLN A 525 0.46 41.61 22.24
C GLN A 525 0.09 40.51 21.23
N LYS A 526 1.08 39.88 20.59
CA LYS A 526 0.86 38.88 19.54
C LYS A 526 0.86 37.44 20.08
N TYR A 527 1.73 37.13 21.05
CA TYR A 527 1.94 35.77 21.53
C TYR A 527 1.60 35.61 23.00
N THR A 528 0.91 34.51 23.31
CA THR A 528 0.64 34.06 24.68
C THR A 528 1.81 33.26 25.26
N HIS A 529 2.50 32.50 24.40
CA HIS A 529 3.68 31.72 24.72
C HIS A 529 4.74 31.95 23.64
N VAL A 530 6.01 31.97 24.04
CA VAL A 530 7.15 32.05 23.14
C VAL A 530 8.07 30.89 23.43
N TYR A 531 8.45 30.19 22.36
CA TYR A 531 9.31 29.02 22.41
C TYR A 531 10.70 29.44 21.97
N PHE A 532 11.70 29.21 22.82
CA PHE A 532 13.10 29.40 22.45
C PHE A 532 13.59 28.15 21.70
N ALA A 533 13.69 28.25 20.38
CA ALA A 533 14.03 27.15 19.48
C ALA A 533 15.46 27.34 18.95
N PHE A 534 16.47 26.56 19.34
CA PHE A 534 16.41 25.44 20.27
C PHE A 534 17.46 25.58 21.37
N GLY A 535 17.12 25.06 22.55
CA GLY A 535 18.13 24.61 23.50
C GLY A 535 18.77 23.32 23.01
N ASN A 536 19.95 22.99 23.52
CA ASN A 536 20.69 21.79 23.13
C ASN A 536 20.72 20.76 24.27
N ILE A 537 20.65 19.47 23.93
CA ILE A 537 20.88 18.35 24.84
C ILE A 537 22.18 17.67 24.39
N THR A 538 23.18 17.64 25.26
CA THR A 538 24.46 17.00 24.95
C THR A 538 24.34 15.47 24.99
N SER A 539 25.36 14.76 24.49
CA SER A 539 25.40 13.29 24.49
C SER A 539 25.45 12.63 25.88
N ASN A 540 25.74 13.40 26.93
CA ASN A 540 25.60 13.00 28.33
C ASN A 540 24.34 13.57 28.99
N PHE A 541 23.35 13.95 28.18
CA PHE A 541 22.02 14.45 28.54
C PHE A 541 22.01 15.76 29.33
N SER A 542 23.09 16.54 29.32
CA SER A 542 23.14 17.85 29.95
C SER A 542 22.51 18.92 29.06
N ILE A 543 21.84 19.90 29.67
CA ILE A 543 21.20 20.99 28.94
C ILE A 543 22.21 22.12 28.69
N SER A 544 22.22 22.66 27.47
CA SER A 544 23.14 23.71 27.04
C SER A 544 22.44 24.76 26.18
N ILE A 545 22.86 26.02 26.34
CA ILE A 545 22.48 27.16 25.49
C ILE A 545 23.70 27.71 24.72
N ALA A 546 24.74 26.88 24.59
CA ALA A 546 25.97 27.26 23.93
C ALA A 546 25.71 27.71 22.48
N GLY A 547 26.20 28.89 22.11
CA GLY A 547 25.97 29.50 20.80
C GLY A 547 24.76 30.44 20.75
N ALA A 548 23.88 30.42 21.75
CA ALA A 548 22.67 31.24 21.81
C ALA A 548 22.53 32.04 23.12
N GLU A 549 23.61 32.19 23.89
CA GLU A 549 23.63 32.79 25.24
C GLU A 549 22.99 34.18 25.28
N GLN A 550 23.30 35.02 24.29
CA GLN A 550 22.79 36.38 24.24
C GLN A 550 21.28 36.40 23.97
N GLN A 551 20.81 35.60 23.00
CA GLN A 551 19.39 35.50 22.72
C GLN A 551 18.63 34.89 23.89
N PHE A 552 19.19 33.88 24.56
CA PHE A 552 18.58 33.30 25.75
C PHE A 552 18.48 34.31 26.89
N THR A 553 19.49 35.18 27.05
CA THR A 553 19.42 36.29 28.00
C THR A 553 18.23 37.21 27.71
N TYR A 554 18.05 37.61 26.45
CA TYR A 554 16.92 38.45 26.03
C TYR A 554 15.57 37.75 26.18
N PHE A 555 15.50 36.47 25.84
CA PHE A 555 14.30 35.66 25.98
C PHE A 555 13.80 35.57 27.44
N ARG A 556 14.72 35.43 28.40
CA ARG A 556 14.34 35.40 29.83
C ARG A 556 13.74 36.71 30.33
N GLU A 557 14.04 37.84 29.70
CA GLU A 557 13.51 39.16 30.07
C GLU A 557 12.09 39.40 29.54
N LEU A 558 11.57 38.55 28.66
CA LEU A 558 10.20 38.65 28.14
C LEU A 558 9.18 38.68 29.29
N GLN A 559 8.23 39.60 29.20
CA GLN A 559 7.14 39.80 30.16
C GLN A 559 5.79 39.55 29.49
N ASP A 560 4.75 39.31 30.30
CA ASP A 560 3.36 39.16 29.85
C ASP A 560 3.10 37.98 28.88
N MET A 561 4.04 37.03 28.80
CA MET A 561 3.94 35.80 28.00
C MET A 561 4.64 34.65 28.73
N LYS A 562 4.32 33.41 28.35
CA LYS A 562 4.99 32.21 28.87
C LYS A 562 6.28 31.93 28.11
N ARG A 563 7.36 31.70 28.86
CA ARG A 563 8.70 31.42 28.31
C ARG A 563 8.96 29.92 28.36
N ILE A 564 8.89 29.26 27.21
CA ILE A 564 9.09 27.82 27.05
C ILE A 564 10.42 27.57 26.32
N ILE A 565 11.25 26.66 26.82
CA ILE A 565 12.45 26.21 26.10
C ILE A 565 12.08 24.99 25.24
N SER A 566 12.43 25.00 23.95
CA SER A 566 12.22 23.83 23.08
C SER A 566 13.54 23.11 22.83
N PHE A 567 13.53 21.78 22.91
CA PHE A 567 14.67 20.92 22.60
C PHE A 567 14.35 20.07 21.38
N GLY A 568 15.27 20.02 20.41
CA GLY A 568 15.14 19.19 19.22
C GLY A 568 15.22 20.00 17.93
N GLY A 569 14.19 19.86 17.10
CA GLY A 569 14.13 20.32 15.72
C GLY A 569 14.74 19.33 14.74
N TRP A 570 14.41 19.53 13.45
CA TRP A 570 14.84 18.69 12.34
C TRP A 570 16.34 18.34 12.36
N GLU A 571 17.22 19.34 12.42
CA GLU A 571 18.67 19.10 12.36
C GLU A 571 19.15 18.26 13.56
N PHE A 572 18.77 18.62 14.79
CA PHE A 572 19.16 17.86 15.98
C PHE A 572 18.66 16.40 15.91
N SER A 573 17.44 16.20 15.41
CA SER A 573 16.80 14.89 15.38
C SER A 573 17.34 13.99 14.26
N THR A 574 17.85 14.56 13.17
CA THR A 574 18.20 13.81 11.95
C THR A 574 19.69 13.79 11.62
N SER A 575 20.52 14.63 12.27
CA SER A 575 21.96 14.64 12.01
C SER A 575 22.66 13.41 12.60
N PRO A 576 23.63 12.79 11.90
CA PRO A 576 24.39 11.62 12.39
C PRO A 576 25.07 11.82 13.75
N ASP A 577 25.38 13.05 14.12
CA ASP A 577 26.06 13.40 15.37
C ASP A 577 25.11 13.46 16.58
N THR A 578 23.79 13.62 16.36
CA THR A 578 22.82 13.96 17.42
C THR A 578 21.56 13.08 17.44
N TYR A 579 21.22 12.39 16.36
CA TYR A 579 19.96 11.61 16.25
C TYR A 579 19.75 10.58 17.39
N MET A 580 20.83 10.02 17.94
CA MET A 580 20.74 9.04 19.05
C MET A 580 20.42 9.67 20.41
N ILE A 581 20.55 10.99 20.57
CA ILE A 581 20.45 11.62 21.89
C ILE A 581 19.03 11.50 22.45
N PHE A 582 18.00 11.76 21.64
CA PHE A 582 16.62 11.51 22.08
C PHE A 582 16.35 10.01 22.24
N ARG A 583 16.70 9.20 21.23
CA ARG A 583 16.48 7.74 21.24
C ARG A 583 17.02 7.07 22.50
N GLU A 584 18.23 7.43 22.93
CA GLU A 584 18.84 6.91 24.17
C GLU A 584 18.34 7.60 25.42
N GLY A 585 18.10 8.91 25.37
CA GLY A 585 17.73 9.74 26.50
C GLY A 585 16.39 9.36 27.11
N VAL A 586 15.43 8.93 26.29
CA VAL A 586 14.08 8.54 26.75
C VAL A 586 14.01 7.12 27.33
N THR A 587 15.04 6.30 27.10
CA THR A 587 15.08 4.91 27.60
C THR A 587 15.16 4.85 29.12
N ALA A 588 14.68 3.76 29.70
CA ALA A 588 14.73 3.53 31.15
C ALA A 588 16.14 3.69 31.77
N ALA A 589 17.22 3.48 30.99
CA ALA A 589 18.59 3.63 31.48
C ALA A 589 19.01 5.09 31.72
N ASN A 590 18.46 6.03 30.95
CA ASN A 590 18.91 7.42 30.93
C ASN A 590 17.82 8.44 31.29
N ARG A 591 16.55 8.02 31.25
CA ARG A 591 15.36 8.86 31.46
C ARG A 591 15.45 9.75 32.67
N ASP A 592 15.74 9.18 33.84
CA ASP A 592 15.79 9.94 35.10
C ASP A 592 16.88 11.03 35.06
N THR A 593 18.00 10.76 34.39
CA THR A 593 19.08 11.75 34.23
C THR A 593 18.63 12.90 33.34
N LEU A 594 18.01 12.59 32.19
CA LEU A 594 17.50 13.62 31.30
C LEU A 594 16.39 14.46 31.96
N VAL A 595 15.43 13.81 32.64
CA VAL A 595 14.36 14.48 33.39
C VAL A 595 14.96 15.44 34.42
N GLN A 596 15.90 14.98 35.25
CA GLN A 596 16.50 15.82 36.28
C GLN A 596 17.24 17.01 35.68
N ASN A 597 17.99 16.82 34.59
CA ASN A 597 18.72 17.91 33.94
C ASN A 597 17.78 18.96 33.33
N VAL A 598 16.62 18.55 32.80
CA VAL A 598 15.58 19.48 32.33
C VAL A 598 14.99 20.25 33.51
N VAL A 599 14.62 19.57 34.60
CA VAL A 599 14.08 20.19 35.82
C VAL A 599 15.04 21.24 36.36
N ASP A 600 16.31 20.87 36.56
CA ASP A 600 17.35 21.76 37.08
C ASP A 600 17.50 23.01 36.22
N PHE A 601 17.45 22.86 34.88
CA PHE A 601 17.55 23.99 33.95
C PHE A 601 16.32 24.91 34.01
N LEU A 602 15.10 24.36 34.07
CA LEU A 602 13.89 25.18 34.18
C LEU A 602 13.85 25.96 35.50
N ASP A 603 14.29 25.35 36.61
CA ASP A 603 14.35 25.98 37.92
C ASP A 603 15.44 27.04 38.01
N GLU A 604 16.65 26.77 37.47
CA GLU A 604 17.76 27.73 37.43
C GLU A 604 17.36 29.04 36.73
N TYR A 605 16.64 28.93 35.61
CA TYR A 605 16.26 30.07 34.79
C TYR A 605 14.83 30.56 34.99
N ASN A 606 14.09 29.93 35.93
CA ASN A 606 12.69 30.22 36.22
C ASN A 606 11.83 30.30 34.95
N LEU A 607 11.95 29.28 34.09
CA LEU A 607 11.17 29.16 32.86
C LEU A 607 9.76 28.63 33.18
N ASP A 608 8.80 28.94 32.30
CA ASP A 608 7.40 28.56 32.47
C ASP A 608 7.14 27.11 32.03
N GLY A 609 8.02 26.51 31.23
CA GLY A 609 7.88 25.14 30.77
C GLY A 609 8.91 24.71 29.73
N VAL A 610 8.68 23.54 29.16
CA VAL A 610 9.53 22.87 28.17
C VAL A 610 8.70 22.27 27.03
N ASP A 611 9.28 22.29 25.84
CA ASP A 611 8.78 21.62 24.65
C ASP A 611 9.82 20.63 24.12
N PHE A 612 9.36 19.52 23.56
CA PHE A 612 10.21 18.55 22.88
C PHE A 612 9.77 18.41 21.42
N ASP A 613 10.66 18.80 20.54
CA ASP A 613 10.50 18.72 19.09
C ASP A 613 11.39 17.61 18.53
N TRP A 614 11.09 16.36 18.90
CA TRP A 614 11.81 15.19 18.40
C TRP A 614 11.21 14.76 17.06
N GLU A 615 12.01 14.85 16.00
CA GLU A 615 11.64 14.53 14.63
C GLU A 615 12.36 13.27 14.07
N TYR A 616 11.85 12.05 14.26
CA TYR A 616 10.62 11.65 14.96
C TYR A 616 10.82 10.31 15.69
N PRO A 617 10.16 10.04 16.82
CA PRO A 617 10.09 8.69 17.39
C PRO A 617 9.64 7.64 16.36
N GLY A 618 10.36 6.52 16.25
CA GLY A 618 10.00 5.43 15.36
C GLY A 618 10.08 5.79 13.86
N GLU A 619 10.91 6.77 13.51
CA GLU A 619 11.07 7.26 12.15
C GLU A 619 11.63 6.18 11.20
N PRO A 620 10.95 5.86 10.09
CA PRO A 620 11.29 4.66 9.34
C PRO A 620 12.36 4.84 8.25
N ASP A 621 12.61 6.07 7.80
CA ASP A 621 13.23 6.28 6.48
C ASP A 621 14.05 7.56 6.27
N ILE A 622 14.49 8.22 7.34
CA ILE A 622 15.34 9.41 7.22
C ILE A 622 16.73 9.02 6.64
N PRO A 623 17.15 9.61 5.49
CA PRO A 623 18.44 9.28 4.89
C PRO A 623 19.62 9.64 5.80
N GLY A 624 20.59 8.74 5.91
CA GLY A 624 21.83 8.98 6.65
C GLY A 624 21.84 8.45 8.09
N ILE A 625 20.69 8.04 8.63
CA ILE A 625 20.57 7.43 9.96
C ILE A 625 19.80 6.09 9.90
N PRO A 626 19.98 5.17 10.86
CA PRO A 626 19.17 3.96 10.97
C PRO A 626 17.69 4.28 11.24
N ALA A 627 16.79 3.38 10.87
CA ALA A 627 15.38 3.48 11.27
C ALA A 627 15.24 3.52 12.81
N GLY A 628 14.22 4.21 13.30
CA GLY A 628 13.81 4.24 14.70
C GLY A 628 13.35 2.87 15.21
N SER A 629 13.26 2.75 16.53
CA SER A 629 12.79 1.53 17.20
C SER A 629 11.28 1.55 17.35
N ASP A 630 10.63 0.39 17.32
CA ASP A 630 9.19 0.28 17.60
C ASP A 630 8.87 0.69 19.07
N GLU A 631 9.86 0.64 19.96
CA GLU A 631 9.76 1.06 21.36
C GLU A 631 9.91 2.57 21.58
N ASP A 632 10.37 3.34 20.59
CA ASP A 632 10.66 4.78 20.73
C ASP A 632 9.45 5.55 21.27
N GLY A 633 8.26 5.28 20.74
CA GLY A 633 7.00 5.88 21.21
C GLY A 633 6.67 5.58 22.66
N SER A 634 6.81 4.31 23.08
CA SER A 634 6.56 3.91 24.47
C SER A 634 7.59 4.50 25.44
N ASN A 635 8.87 4.51 25.07
CA ASN A 635 9.92 5.13 25.88
C ASN A 635 9.70 6.64 26.01
N TYR A 636 9.25 7.29 24.94
CA TYR A 636 8.94 8.71 24.95
C TYR A 636 7.79 9.05 25.88
N LEU A 637 6.69 8.28 25.83
CA LEU A 637 5.56 8.42 26.76
C LEU A 637 6.01 8.27 28.22
N GLU A 638 6.82 7.25 28.52
CA GLU A 638 7.33 7.05 29.88
C GLU A 638 8.26 8.19 30.33
N PHE A 639 9.05 8.77 29.43
CA PHE A 639 9.83 9.98 29.70
C PHE A 639 8.94 11.18 30.02
N LEU A 640 7.91 11.44 29.20
CA LEU A 640 6.97 12.54 29.43
C LEU A 640 6.17 12.35 30.72
N THR A 641 5.84 11.12 31.08
CA THR A 641 5.19 10.77 32.35
C THR A 641 6.08 11.14 33.54
N ALA A 642 7.33 10.69 33.54
CA ALA A 642 8.30 11.02 34.59
C ALA A 642 8.56 12.53 34.68
N LEU A 643 8.60 13.22 33.53
CA LEU A 643 8.76 14.66 33.48
C LEU A 643 7.55 15.40 34.06
N ARG A 644 6.31 14.96 33.76
CA ARG A 644 5.09 15.51 34.35
C ARG A 644 5.07 15.37 35.86
N GLU A 645 5.47 14.21 36.38
CA GLU A 645 5.59 13.99 37.83
C GLU A 645 6.57 14.96 38.48
N ALA A 646 7.70 15.24 37.83
CA ALA A 646 8.70 16.17 38.31
C ALA A 646 8.30 17.65 38.15
N LEU A 647 7.46 17.98 37.17
CA LEU A 647 7.05 19.34 36.79
C LEU A 647 5.52 19.54 36.82
N PRO A 648 4.83 19.34 37.96
CA PRO A 648 3.36 19.32 38.02
C PRO A 648 2.69 20.67 37.76
N SER A 649 3.45 21.77 37.73
CA SER A 649 2.94 23.15 37.57
C SER A 649 3.53 23.90 36.38
N LYS A 650 4.45 23.29 35.64
CA LYS A 650 5.06 23.88 34.44
C LYS A 650 4.33 23.38 33.20
N TYR A 651 4.44 24.15 32.12
CA TYR A 651 3.98 23.69 30.81
C TYR A 651 4.92 22.60 30.28
N ILE A 652 4.33 21.53 29.75
CA ILE A 652 5.01 20.50 28.98
C ILE A 652 4.26 20.38 27.66
N SER A 653 4.95 20.52 26.55
CA SER A 653 4.39 20.22 25.22
C SER A 653 5.33 19.30 24.44
N ILE A 654 4.78 18.74 23.37
CA ILE A 654 5.57 18.10 22.33
C ILE A 654 5.15 18.65 20.98
N THR A 655 6.06 18.53 20.01
CA THR A 655 5.76 18.78 18.61
C THR A 655 5.53 17.44 17.89
N ALA A 656 4.49 17.35 17.07
CA ALA A 656 4.07 16.12 16.40
C ALA A 656 3.84 16.32 14.89
N PRO A 657 4.17 15.32 14.05
CA PRO A 657 4.08 15.40 12.60
C PRO A 657 2.64 15.28 12.10
N SER A 658 2.27 16.03 11.06
CA SER A 658 0.96 15.94 10.42
C SER A 658 0.75 14.69 9.53
N SER A 659 1.84 13.99 9.20
CA SER A 659 1.81 12.76 8.42
C SER A 659 1.48 11.55 9.29
N TYR A 660 0.48 10.76 8.88
CA TYR A 660 0.14 9.48 9.52
C TYR A 660 1.36 8.55 9.70
N TRP A 661 2.25 8.52 8.71
CA TRP A 661 3.37 7.57 8.70
C TRP A 661 4.41 7.83 9.78
N TYR A 662 4.54 9.08 10.22
CA TYR A 662 5.40 9.45 11.36
C TYR A 662 4.60 9.54 12.65
N LEU A 663 3.33 9.96 12.60
CA LEU A 663 2.48 10.10 13.81
C LEU A 663 2.11 8.74 14.43
N LYS A 664 1.98 7.67 13.63
CA LYS A 664 1.53 6.35 14.10
C LYS A 664 2.38 5.74 15.23
N ALA A 665 3.63 6.19 15.39
CA ALA A 665 4.53 5.74 16.44
C ALA A 665 4.28 6.46 17.78
N PHE A 666 3.54 7.57 17.78
CA PHE A 666 3.24 8.34 18.98
C PHE A 666 2.00 7.76 19.69
N PRO A 667 2.10 7.40 20.98
CA PRO A 667 0.94 7.05 21.81
C PRO A 667 0.13 8.31 22.15
N ILE A 668 -0.53 8.91 21.15
CA ILE A 668 -1.16 10.23 21.26
C ILE A 668 -2.23 10.27 22.37
N ALA A 669 -2.99 9.19 22.55
CA ALA A 669 -4.02 9.10 23.58
C ALA A 669 -3.45 9.26 24.99
N GLU A 670 -2.31 8.63 25.26
CA GLU A 670 -1.65 8.61 26.54
C GLU A 670 -0.76 9.85 26.73
N ILE A 671 -0.12 10.34 25.66
CA ILE A 671 0.72 11.54 25.70
C ILE A 671 -0.10 12.74 26.16
N VAL A 672 -1.31 12.94 25.62
CA VAL A 672 -2.16 14.09 26.02
C VAL A 672 -2.58 14.08 27.48
N GLU A 673 -2.45 12.95 28.19
CA GLU A 673 -2.73 12.89 29.63
C GLU A 673 -1.58 13.47 30.47
N VAL A 674 -0.37 13.55 29.90
CA VAL A 674 0.85 13.98 30.60
C VAL A 674 1.46 15.28 30.05
N VAL A 675 0.97 15.79 28.92
CA VAL A 675 1.35 17.10 28.37
C VAL A 675 0.18 18.11 28.46
N ASP A 676 0.48 19.40 28.45
CA ASP A 676 -0.56 20.44 28.42
C ASP A 676 -1.21 20.54 27.05
N TYR A 677 -0.43 20.36 25.98
CA TYR A 677 -0.89 20.34 24.60
C TYR A 677 0.17 19.77 23.65
N ILE A 678 -0.26 19.42 22.44
CA ILE A 678 0.58 18.96 21.33
C ILE A 678 0.59 20.05 20.25
N GLY A 679 1.77 20.51 19.85
CA GLY A 679 1.98 21.32 18.65
C GLY A 679 1.96 20.44 17.41
N PHE A 680 0.96 20.58 16.54
CA PHE A 680 0.80 19.71 15.37
C PHE A 680 1.25 20.43 14.10
N MET A 681 2.34 19.96 13.50
CA MET A 681 3.02 20.62 12.38
C MET A 681 2.28 20.45 11.06
N THR A 682 1.20 21.21 10.88
CA THR A 682 0.35 21.22 9.67
C THR A 682 0.87 22.12 8.56
N TYR A 683 2.19 22.08 8.35
CA TYR A 683 2.93 22.71 7.26
C TYR A 683 4.00 21.71 6.76
N ASP A 684 4.71 22.06 5.69
CA ASP A 684 5.64 21.13 5.01
C ASP A 684 4.97 19.87 4.50
N LEU A 685 3.70 20.00 4.11
CA LEU A 685 2.94 18.94 3.45
C LEU A 685 3.55 18.57 2.09
N HIS A 686 4.19 19.54 1.43
CA HIS A 686 4.86 19.39 0.14
C HIS A 686 6.19 20.14 0.10
N GLY A 687 7.12 19.61 -0.68
CA GLY A 687 8.43 20.23 -0.87
C GLY A 687 9.21 19.53 -1.99
N THR A 688 10.48 19.89 -2.15
CA THR A 688 11.34 19.30 -3.20
C THR A 688 11.57 17.80 -3.01
N TRP A 689 11.32 17.26 -1.81
CA TRP A 689 11.41 15.84 -1.51
C TRP A 689 10.27 15.01 -2.12
N ASP A 690 9.22 15.64 -2.65
CA ASP A 690 8.11 14.95 -3.32
C ASP A 690 8.55 14.30 -4.65
N LEU A 691 9.65 14.77 -5.25
CA LEU A 691 10.11 14.32 -6.56
C LEU A 691 10.36 12.82 -6.62
N GLY A 692 9.73 12.17 -7.60
CA GLY A 692 9.80 10.73 -7.80
C GLY A 692 8.86 9.94 -6.89
N ASP A 693 8.07 10.60 -6.04
CA ASP A 693 7.04 9.98 -5.21
C ASP A 693 5.62 10.30 -5.70
N LYS A 694 5.05 9.35 -6.44
CA LYS A 694 3.65 9.42 -6.92
C LYS A 694 2.58 9.48 -5.83
N TYR A 695 2.95 9.31 -4.56
CA TYR A 695 2.03 9.38 -3.42
C TYR A 695 2.15 10.68 -2.64
N ALA A 696 3.19 11.47 -2.89
CA ALA A 696 3.34 12.76 -2.24
C ALA A 696 2.20 13.70 -2.63
N GLN A 697 1.72 13.60 -3.89
CA GLN A 697 0.72 14.49 -4.43
C GLN A 697 -0.32 13.70 -5.25
N SER A 698 -1.59 13.76 -4.82
CA SER A 698 -2.68 13.06 -5.52
C SER A 698 -2.83 13.57 -6.95
N GLY A 699 -2.85 12.65 -7.92
CA GLY A 699 -2.92 13.01 -9.34
C GLY A 699 -1.60 13.48 -9.96
N CYS A 700 -0.49 13.43 -9.22
CA CYS A 700 0.83 13.83 -9.71
C CYS A 700 1.85 12.66 -9.65
N PRO A 701 1.92 11.81 -10.69
CA PRO A 701 2.73 10.59 -10.64
C PRO A 701 4.24 10.81 -10.48
N ALA A 702 4.75 11.98 -10.88
CA ALA A 702 6.16 12.32 -10.74
C ALA A 702 6.46 13.09 -9.43
N GLY A 703 5.44 13.46 -8.66
CA GLY A 703 5.59 14.24 -7.43
C GLY A 703 6.22 15.62 -7.66
N ASP A 704 6.07 16.15 -8.86
CA ASP A 704 6.69 17.39 -9.33
C ASP A 704 5.66 18.49 -9.61
N CYS A 705 4.44 18.38 -9.05
CA CYS A 705 3.40 19.37 -9.24
C CYS A 705 3.52 20.51 -8.22
N LEU A 706 2.99 21.68 -8.56
CA LEU A 706 3.04 22.91 -7.76
C LEU A 706 1.98 22.91 -6.65
N PHE A 707 2.18 22.06 -5.64
CA PHE A 707 1.30 22.00 -4.46
C PHE A 707 1.84 22.91 -3.34
N SER A 708 0.91 23.57 -2.64
CA SER A 708 1.25 24.43 -1.50
C SER A 708 1.51 23.58 -0.26
N HIS A 709 2.65 23.78 0.41
CA HIS A 709 3.00 23.08 1.64
C HIS A 709 2.07 23.36 2.85
N VAL A 710 1.14 24.29 2.69
CA VAL A 710 0.12 24.70 3.67
C VAL A 710 -1.29 24.51 3.11
N ASN A 711 -1.49 23.53 2.22
CA ASN A 711 -2.81 23.20 1.65
C ASN A 711 -3.84 22.91 2.76
N LEU A 712 -4.87 23.75 2.89
CA LEU A 712 -5.88 23.61 3.96
C LEU A 712 -6.61 22.27 3.90
N THR A 713 -6.89 21.75 2.70
CA THR A 713 -7.61 20.48 2.56
C THR A 713 -6.85 19.34 3.25
N GLU A 714 -5.54 19.30 3.05
CA GLU A 714 -4.65 18.30 3.66
C GLU A 714 -4.39 18.58 5.14
N THR A 715 -4.25 19.85 5.52
CA THR A 715 -4.27 20.27 6.94
C THR A 715 -5.51 19.73 7.66
N MET A 716 -6.69 19.86 7.06
CA MET A 716 -7.94 19.39 7.67
C MET A 716 -8.02 17.85 7.74
N TRP A 717 -7.44 17.12 6.79
CA TRP A 717 -7.31 15.66 6.89
C TRP A 717 -6.39 15.25 8.04
N ALA A 718 -5.25 15.91 8.19
CA ALA A 718 -4.34 15.67 9.31
C ALA A 718 -5.01 15.99 10.66
N LEU A 719 -5.74 17.11 10.75
CA LEU A 719 -6.49 17.50 11.94
C LEU A 719 -7.63 16.52 12.25
N SER A 720 -8.32 16.03 11.22
CA SER A 720 -9.32 14.96 11.37
C SER A 720 -8.69 13.70 11.95
N MET A 721 -7.56 13.24 11.41
CA MET A 721 -6.82 12.08 11.92
C MET A 721 -6.45 12.23 13.40
N ILE A 722 -5.74 13.29 13.79
CA ILE A 722 -5.32 13.44 15.19
C ILE A 722 -6.52 13.61 16.13
N SER A 723 -7.62 14.22 15.66
CA SER A 723 -8.85 14.34 16.46
C SER A 723 -9.57 13.01 16.69
N LYS A 724 -9.32 11.98 15.87
CA LYS A 724 -9.91 10.64 16.03
C LYS A 724 -9.20 9.80 17.09
N ALA A 725 -7.92 10.10 17.36
CA ALA A 725 -7.33 9.65 18.62
C ALA A 725 -8.26 10.12 19.76
N PRO A 726 -8.34 9.38 20.88
CA PRO A 726 -9.24 9.71 21.99
C PRO A 726 -8.74 10.93 22.78
N VAL A 727 -8.59 12.06 22.09
CA VAL A 727 -8.02 13.32 22.55
C VAL A 727 -8.98 14.44 22.19
N ALA A 728 -9.13 15.41 23.08
CA ALA A 728 -9.93 16.60 22.80
C ALA A 728 -9.15 17.54 21.87
N THR A 729 -9.84 18.20 20.93
CA THR A 729 -9.19 19.22 20.10
C THR A 729 -8.60 20.37 20.93
N SER A 730 -9.14 20.63 22.12
CA SER A 730 -8.61 21.60 23.09
C SER A 730 -7.22 21.28 23.65
N SER A 731 -6.64 20.14 23.29
CA SER A 731 -5.26 19.74 23.63
C SER A 731 -4.31 19.83 22.42
N ILE A 732 -4.79 20.26 21.25
CA ILE A 732 -4.01 20.33 20.01
C ILE A 732 -3.86 21.78 19.56
N MET A 733 -2.62 22.20 19.30
CA MET A 733 -2.30 23.47 18.66
C MET A 733 -2.02 23.27 17.18
N VAL A 734 -2.66 24.07 16.33
CA VAL A 734 -2.54 23.95 14.88
C VAL A 734 -1.34 24.73 14.36
N GLY A 735 -0.44 24.07 13.64
CA GLY A 735 0.74 24.68 13.04
C GLY A 735 0.40 25.69 11.94
N VAL A 736 1.06 26.85 11.94
CA VAL A 736 1.03 27.86 10.88
C VAL A 736 2.45 28.30 10.51
N ALA A 737 2.67 28.65 9.25
CA ALA A 737 4.00 28.94 8.73
C ALA A 737 4.18 30.42 8.36
N SER A 738 5.35 30.98 8.71
CA SER A 738 5.84 32.30 8.30
C SER A 738 6.92 32.21 7.22
N TYR A 739 6.86 31.17 6.42
CA TYR A 739 7.70 30.92 5.24
C TYR A 739 6.87 30.22 4.17
N GLY A 740 7.44 30.11 2.98
CA GLY A 740 6.90 29.29 1.90
C GLY A 740 7.90 28.26 1.38
N ARG A 741 7.36 27.18 0.81
CA ARG A 741 8.12 26.24 -0.02
C ARG A 741 8.06 26.69 -1.48
N SER A 742 9.23 26.83 -2.10
CA SER A 742 9.39 27.46 -3.41
C SER A 742 9.92 26.49 -4.47
N PHE A 743 9.55 26.74 -5.72
CA PHE A 743 9.87 25.91 -6.87
C PHE A 743 10.23 26.76 -8.09
N GLU A 744 11.09 26.21 -8.96
CA GLU A 744 11.30 26.68 -10.33
C GLU A 744 10.30 25.97 -11.25
N MET A 745 9.30 26.69 -11.74
CA MET A 745 8.26 26.17 -12.63
C MET A 745 8.86 25.67 -13.95
N SER A 746 8.36 24.53 -14.45
CA SER A 746 8.78 24.00 -15.75
C SER A 746 8.35 24.88 -16.92
N THR A 747 7.30 25.68 -16.76
CA THR A 747 6.74 26.52 -17.82
C THR A 747 6.24 27.84 -17.24
N ALA A 748 6.81 28.95 -17.71
CA ALA A 748 6.39 30.29 -17.33
C ALA A 748 4.88 30.48 -17.57
N GLY A 749 4.18 31.03 -16.58
CA GLY A 749 2.73 31.25 -16.63
C GLY A 749 1.86 30.03 -16.31
N CYS A 750 2.44 28.83 -16.09
CA CYS A 750 1.71 27.67 -15.57
C CYS A 750 1.96 27.54 -14.06
N TYR A 751 1.07 28.11 -13.24
CA TYR A 751 1.24 28.21 -11.79
C TYR A 751 0.14 27.52 -10.97
N SER A 752 -0.77 26.78 -11.61
CA SER A 752 -1.81 26.01 -10.94
C SER A 752 -1.27 24.68 -10.39
N PRO A 753 -1.98 24.01 -9.47
CA PRO A 753 -1.55 22.71 -8.92
C PRO A 753 -1.36 21.59 -9.95
N SER A 754 -1.91 21.73 -11.17
CA SER A 754 -1.67 20.80 -12.28
C SER A 754 -0.37 21.04 -13.06
N CYS A 755 0.33 22.13 -12.78
CA CYS A 755 1.59 22.51 -13.40
C CYS A 755 2.77 21.92 -12.63
N THR A 756 3.91 21.80 -13.30
CA THR A 756 5.08 21.10 -12.77
C THR A 756 6.26 22.04 -12.51
N TRP A 757 7.26 21.53 -11.76
CA TRP A 757 8.52 22.21 -11.48
C TRP A 757 9.75 21.36 -11.87
N THR A 758 10.90 22.00 -12.05
CA THR A 758 12.17 21.34 -12.42
C THR A 758 13.25 21.37 -11.35
N ALA A 759 13.15 22.29 -10.39
CA ALA A 759 14.03 22.38 -9.23
C ALA A 759 13.31 23.11 -8.08
N GLY A 760 13.94 23.13 -6.90
CA GLY A 760 13.55 24.07 -5.84
C GLY A 760 13.78 25.52 -6.30
N GLY A 761 12.97 26.43 -5.77
CA GLY A 761 13.06 27.87 -6.05
C GLY A 761 14.40 28.44 -5.60
N ALA A 762 14.80 29.56 -6.20
CA ALA A 762 16.05 30.23 -5.89
C ALA A 762 16.10 30.63 -4.40
N PRO A 763 17.25 30.49 -3.74
CA PRO A 763 17.38 30.86 -2.33
C PRO A 763 17.14 32.36 -2.13
N GLY A 764 16.43 32.70 -1.05
CA GLY A 764 16.27 34.08 -0.61
C GLY A 764 17.60 34.70 -0.13
N PRO A 765 17.75 36.04 -0.17
CA PRO A 765 18.98 36.71 0.24
C PRO A 765 19.35 36.53 1.71
N CYS A 766 18.35 36.37 2.60
CA CYS A 766 18.52 36.18 4.03
C CYS A 766 18.44 34.71 4.44
N THR A 767 17.45 33.96 3.95
CA THR A 767 17.28 32.55 4.31
C THR A 767 18.29 31.62 3.62
N GLN A 768 18.84 32.03 2.47
CA GLN A 768 19.91 31.34 1.73
C GLN A 768 19.68 29.84 1.47
N THR A 769 18.43 29.39 1.45
CA THR A 769 18.06 27.99 1.31
C THR A 769 17.24 27.77 0.05
N THR A 770 17.69 26.88 -0.82
CA THR A 770 16.95 26.55 -2.06
C THR A 770 15.61 25.92 -1.71
N GLY A 771 14.54 26.34 -2.36
CA GLY A 771 13.19 25.83 -2.13
C GLY A 771 12.52 26.31 -0.84
N TYR A 772 13.09 27.31 -0.15
CA TYR A 772 12.58 27.88 1.09
C TYR A 772 12.78 29.40 1.09
N ILE A 773 11.74 30.16 1.44
CA ILE A 773 11.82 31.62 1.48
C ILE A 773 10.90 32.17 2.58
N SER A 774 11.39 33.13 3.36
CA SER A 774 10.65 33.71 4.49
C SER A 774 9.49 34.60 4.02
N ASN A 775 8.47 34.79 4.86
CA ASN A 775 7.41 35.76 4.58
C ASN A 775 7.96 37.18 4.41
N ALA A 776 9.00 37.56 5.16
CA ALA A 776 9.68 38.84 5.02
C ALA A 776 10.25 39.04 3.61
N GLU A 777 10.97 38.05 3.08
CA GLU A 777 11.54 38.09 1.73
C GLU A 777 10.44 38.05 0.65
N ILE A 778 9.40 37.23 0.82
CA ILE A 778 8.23 37.18 -0.08
C ILE A 778 7.56 38.56 -0.16
N ASN A 779 7.33 39.21 0.99
CA ASN A 779 6.74 40.54 1.05
C ASN A 779 7.64 41.61 0.43
N GLN A 780 8.97 41.49 0.57
CA GLN A 780 9.93 42.36 -0.10
C GLN A 780 9.87 42.19 -1.62
N ILE A 781 9.84 40.94 -2.13
CA ILE A 781 9.69 40.67 -3.56
C ILE A 781 8.40 41.30 -4.08
N LEU A 782 7.29 41.15 -3.37
CA LEU A 782 6.02 41.79 -3.72
C LEU A 782 6.08 43.31 -3.78
N ALA A 783 6.87 43.94 -2.90
CA ALA A 783 7.00 45.38 -2.84
C ALA A 783 7.96 45.95 -3.92
N GLU A 784 9.00 45.20 -4.28
CA GLU A 784 10.12 45.70 -5.09
C GLU A 784 10.14 45.18 -6.53
N ASN A 785 9.54 44.00 -6.79
CA ASN A 785 9.54 43.37 -8.10
C ASN A 785 8.23 43.64 -8.86
N SER A 786 8.29 44.44 -9.92
CA SER A 786 7.13 44.79 -10.73
C SER A 786 6.48 43.61 -11.47
N ASP A 787 7.22 42.51 -11.66
CA ASP A 787 6.75 41.31 -12.34
C ASP A 787 6.13 40.29 -11.37
N ALA A 788 6.23 40.53 -10.06
CA ALA A 788 5.67 39.67 -9.03
C ALA A 788 4.13 39.70 -9.05
N LYS A 789 3.52 38.51 -8.95
CA LYS A 789 2.08 38.31 -8.97
C LYS A 789 1.67 37.47 -7.78
N TRP A 790 0.98 38.10 -6.84
CA TRP A 790 0.26 37.40 -5.78
C TRP A 790 -1.06 36.85 -6.32
N ILE A 791 -1.34 35.59 -5.96
CA ILE A 791 -2.51 34.83 -6.37
C ILE A 791 -3.03 34.10 -5.13
N PHE A 792 -4.33 34.21 -4.87
CA PHE A 792 -4.99 33.38 -3.87
C PHE A 792 -5.55 32.13 -4.55
N GLU A 793 -5.03 30.95 -4.17
CA GLU A 793 -5.51 29.67 -4.67
C GLU A 793 -6.66 29.21 -3.76
N SER A 794 -7.89 29.25 -4.28
CA SER A 794 -9.11 29.01 -3.50
C SER A 794 -9.40 27.55 -3.16
N ALA A 795 -8.86 26.58 -3.91
CA ALA A 795 -9.05 25.15 -3.67
C ALA A 795 -8.18 24.63 -2.53
N SER A 796 -6.94 25.13 -2.39
CA SER A 796 -6.05 24.84 -1.28
C SER A 796 -6.12 25.88 -0.16
N ASP A 797 -6.87 26.98 -0.37
CA ASP A 797 -6.98 28.14 0.52
C ASP A 797 -5.60 28.78 0.83
N SER A 798 -4.67 28.74 -0.14
CA SER A 798 -3.27 29.15 0.05
C SER A 798 -2.92 30.41 -0.72
N ASP A 799 -1.87 31.11 -0.27
CA ASP A 799 -1.26 32.18 -1.03
C ASP A 799 -0.15 31.65 -1.94
N VAL A 800 -0.12 32.16 -3.16
CA VAL A 800 0.91 31.85 -4.15
C VAL A 800 1.54 33.15 -4.64
N LEU A 801 2.86 33.19 -4.71
CA LEU A 801 3.59 34.25 -5.38
C LEU A 801 4.34 33.66 -6.58
N VAL A 802 4.11 34.26 -7.76
CA VAL A 802 4.91 34.00 -8.97
C VAL A 802 5.75 35.23 -9.29
N TYR A 803 7.05 35.06 -9.51
CA TYR A 803 7.97 36.15 -9.82
C TYR A 803 9.07 35.70 -10.79
N ASN A 804 9.77 36.65 -11.42
CA ASN A 804 10.86 36.38 -12.37
C ASN A 804 10.50 35.32 -13.43
N GLU A 805 9.26 35.37 -13.94
CA GLU A 805 8.65 34.45 -14.92
C GLU A 805 8.39 33.01 -14.44
N THR A 806 9.35 32.38 -13.74
CA THR A 806 9.33 30.95 -13.41
C THR A 806 9.45 30.62 -11.92
N GLN A 807 9.72 31.59 -11.05
CA GLN A 807 9.76 31.34 -9.62
C GLN A 807 8.35 31.28 -9.05
N TRP A 808 8.08 30.27 -8.24
CA TRP A 808 6.79 30.05 -7.59
C TRP A 808 7.01 29.75 -6.12
N VAL A 809 6.16 30.28 -5.24
CA VAL A 809 6.14 29.91 -3.82
C VAL A 809 4.71 29.83 -3.31
N GLY A 810 4.39 28.74 -2.62
CA GLY A 810 3.15 28.58 -1.87
C GLY A 810 3.42 28.87 -0.39
N TYR A 811 2.62 29.74 0.23
CA TYR A 811 2.84 30.24 1.60
C TYR A 811 1.53 30.70 2.26
N MET A 812 1.64 31.29 3.45
CA MET A 812 0.52 31.94 4.14
C MET A 812 0.81 33.42 4.38
N THR A 813 -0.05 34.30 3.88
CA THR A 813 -0.07 35.71 4.30
C THR A 813 -0.60 35.87 5.72
N ASN A 814 -0.41 37.02 6.35
CA ASN A 814 -1.00 37.33 7.65
C ASN A 814 -2.55 37.29 7.63
N THR A 815 -3.16 37.58 6.47
CA THR A 815 -4.62 37.45 6.27
C THR A 815 -5.05 35.99 6.28
N THR A 816 -4.33 35.11 5.58
CA THR A 816 -4.62 33.67 5.55
C THR A 816 -4.38 33.04 6.92
N LYS A 817 -3.27 33.36 7.60
CA LYS A 817 -3.01 32.92 8.98
C LYS A 817 -4.16 33.30 9.91
N SER A 818 -4.54 34.57 9.95
CA SER A 818 -5.63 35.04 10.84
C SER A 818 -7.00 34.44 10.51
N THR A 819 -7.34 34.31 9.23
CA THR A 819 -8.61 33.69 8.79
C THR A 819 -8.66 32.22 9.19
N ARG A 820 -7.56 31.47 9.00
CA ARG A 820 -7.49 30.07 9.40
C ARG A 820 -7.42 29.88 10.91
N SER A 821 -6.73 30.73 11.66
CA SER A 821 -6.76 30.71 13.13
C SER A 821 -8.19 30.84 13.65
N ALA A 822 -8.98 31.78 13.12
CA ALA A 822 -10.39 31.93 13.48
C ALA A 822 -11.22 30.70 13.08
N TYR A 823 -10.89 30.04 11.96
CA TYR A 823 -11.53 28.80 11.55
C TYR A 823 -11.21 27.64 12.51
N TYR A 824 -9.95 27.48 12.92
CA TYR A 824 -9.53 26.46 13.89
C TYR A 824 -10.19 26.65 15.26
N GLU A 825 -10.39 27.90 15.69
CA GLU A 825 -11.13 28.21 16.92
C GLU A 825 -12.57 27.65 16.91
N THR A 826 -13.22 27.57 15.74
CA THR A 826 -14.58 26.99 15.64
C THR A 826 -14.65 25.49 15.95
N PHE A 827 -13.51 24.79 15.91
CA PHE A 827 -13.37 23.39 16.29
C PHE A 827 -12.86 23.20 17.71
N ASN A 828 -12.77 24.29 18.50
CA ASN A 828 -12.25 24.26 19.86
C ASN A 828 -10.80 23.76 19.97
N PHE A 829 -9.97 24.00 18.95
CA PHE A 829 -8.53 23.76 19.07
C PHE A 829 -7.90 24.63 20.17
N ALA A 830 -6.84 24.13 20.81
CA ALA A 830 -6.15 24.83 21.90
C ALA A 830 -5.59 26.20 21.48
N GLY A 831 -5.20 26.32 20.21
CA GLY A 831 -4.53 27.50 19.70
C GLY A 831 -3.85 27.26 18.35
N THR A 832 -2.96 28.19 17.99
CA THR A 832 -2.03 28.04 16.87
C THR A 832 -0.58 28.12 17.30
N ALA A 833 0.29 27.39 16.60
CA ALA A 833 1.74 27.41 16.79
C ALA A 833 2.43 27.90 15.51
N GLU A 834 3.11 29.04 15.57
CA GLU A 834 3.73 29.72 14.43
C GLU A 834 5.22 29.38 14.32
N TRP A 835 5.63 28.79 13.19
CA TRP A 835 7.03 28.62 12.79
C TRP A 835 7.37 29.59 11.64
N ALA A 836 8.24 30.58 11.80
CA ALA A 836 8.80 31.09 13.05
C ALA A 836 8.71 32.62 13.06
N ILE A 837 8.76 33.21 14.26
CA ILE A 837 8.51 34.65 14.49
C ILE A 837 9.47 35.52 13.68
N ASP A 838 10.75 35.13 13.65
CA ASP A 838 11.84 35.84 12.98
C ASP A 838 11.77 35.81 11.44
N LEU A 839 10.79 35.11 10.85
CA LEU A 839 10.62 35.00 9.40
C LEU A 839 9.51 35.92 8.85
N GLU A 840 8.75 36.58 9.73
CA GLU A 840 7.54 37.30 9.35
C GLU A 840 7.82 38.64 8.65
N GLU A 841 8.72 39.45 9.20
CA GLU A 841 9.04 40.81 8.74
C GLU A 841 10.47 41.24 9.13
N PHE A 842 10.98 42.29 8.44
CA PHE A 842 12.36 42.82 8.57
C PHE A 842 12.61 43.71 9.79
#